data_AF-A0A9D8RTI9-F1
#
_entry.id   AF-A0A9D8RTI9-F1
#
_cell.length_a   1.000
_cell.length_b   1.000
_cell.length_c   1.000
_cell.angle_alpha   90.00
_cell.angle_beta   90.00
_cell.angle_gamma   90.00
#
_symmetry.space_group_name_H-M   'P 1'
#
loop_
_entity.id
_entity.type
_entity.pdbx_description
1 polymer ?
#
loop_
_entity_poly.entity_id
_entity_poly.type
_entity_poly.pdbx_seq_one_letter_code
_entity_poly.pdbx_strand_id
1 'polypeptide(L)'
;MAAEKKKKYDNMRIMAIEGKDLYRAEALTALKNGKLTPEAFDGIIDESLDTDKLCEVYKAHEAEMGYPYLADKKYCSAIVSVSFDYAVKLFEQYGRRFVRYGYTVTDADMVDHACVREVDGTEMLVAIEIPYENDKTYAPVESPLYTELIGKYFDYDAEKKEYKRSKRDIPSAVKCEEIREQLYSGGFDIDGIHYVRYKRSAGSSRDGRCLFIAEPLYQDMMDWSSCGLSADSVSDQASWQAYIALTLSSIESAIRLPKKSILIIPDKVSKFKTTAVCVKEDATVGLTAEEEETEIENVIWDGEALLDVSEFERAGYADKGMMLLRNRFFKTCAFNTNLQKWFKDNGITTVGQLAGYTTARKVEDIKLVITESSLKYLKFMPKDMSLGEAFKSWLDAVYEGKTTSTFGVVKTDKKPLHMFGNMVYTNYQLINTINAAPEQIAKFLSPTLDYLGKIQSDPMFLRYYAKVASYDNITGGLAPMNVENYRHRVIMDMMARTAEFERTDFYKTYRDELCRSFKERMKKGKILVEGNYQTIFGNPYEFLYATVHKDYEPTESLLFEENEAYTNRFEDGEWLLCARSPHITMGNLYIVQNQSYEEIDEYFNLTSAIVCVNAIGNNIQQRLNGCDYDSDTMLVTPNKLLCDPANEEYYHYGVPVCKIDPIGKTDYENSPRGIAKLDVAISNNLIGDIVNLSQFLNSLYWNEIAYGRSMDEVKWIYLDVCKLAVLSGMEIDKAKRMYAVDAGKV
;
A
#
# COMPACT_ATOMS: atom_id res chain seq x y z
N MET A 1 -24.12 -22.68 3.52
CA MET A 1 -22.89 -23.00 4.28
C MET A 1 -22.48 -21.72 4.98
N ALA A 2 -22.39 -21.72 6.31
CA ALA A 2 -21.89 -20.58 7.07
C ALA A 2 -20.45 -20.25 6.62
N ALA A 3 -20.04 -18.98 6.66
CA ALA A 3 -18.62 -18.69 6.60
C ALA A 3 -17.93 -19.45 7.73
N GLU A 4 -16.99 -20.32 7.38
CA GLU A 4 -16.03 -20.77 8.38
C GLU A 4 -15.34 -19.52 8.88
N LYS A 5 -15.64 -19.12 10.13
CA LYS A 5 -14.82 -18.17 10.88
C LYS A 5 -13.50 -18.87 11.13
N LYS A 6 -12.74 -18.78 10.07
CA LYS A 6 -11.43 -19.30 9.83
C LYS A 6 -10.57 -18.60 10.95
N LYS A 7 -10.00 -19.37 11.90
CA LYS A 7 -9.09 -18.83 12.96
C LYS A 7 -8.02 -18.01 12.26
N LYS A 8 -7.84 -16.71 12.57
CA LYS A 8 -6.76 -15.83 12.06
C LYS A 8 -5.50 -16.67 11.74
N TYR A 9 -5.31 -17.03 10.46
CA TYR A 9 -4.47 -18.17 10.07
C TYR A 9 -3.01 -17.86 10.29
N ASP A 10 -2.27 -18.90 10.64
CA ASP A 10 -0.81 -18.91 10.60
C ASP A 10 -0.36 -18.53 9.18
N ASN A 11 0.26 -17.36 9.04
CA ASN A 11 0.91 -16.91 7.80
C ASN A 11 1.86 -17.98 7.26
N MET A 12 1.90 -18.16 5.93
CA MET A 12 2.77 -19.14 5.29
C MET A 12 4.18 -18.56 5.16
N ARG A 13 5.15 -19.23 5.78
CA ARG A 13 6.57 -18.86 5.71
C ARG A 13 7.15 -19.33 4.39
N ILE A 14 7.84 -18.43 3.69
CA ILE A 14 8.51 -18.70 2.41
C ILE A 14 9.98 -18.29 2.53
N MET A 15 10.83 -18.75 1.61
CA MET A 15 12.19 -18.22 1.51
C MET A 15 12.12 -16.76 1.04
N ALA A 16 12.83 -15.84 1.71
CA ALA A 16 13.13 -14.52 1.17
C ALA A 16 14.63 -14.40 0.93
N ILE A 17 15.01 -14.08 -0.32
CA ILE A 17 16.42 -14.10 -0.74
C ILE A 17 16.72 -12.84 -1.55
N GLU A 18 17.91 -12.27 -1.36
CA GLU A 18 18.38 -11.17 -2.20
C GLU A 18 18.84 -11.68 -3.57
N GLY A 19 18.44 -11.00 -4.63
CA GLY A 19 18.78 -11.36 -6.02
C GLY A 19 20.28 -11.45 -6.26
N LYS A 20 21.09 -10.62 -5.59
CA LYS A 20 22.56 -10.71 -5.68
C LYS A 20 23.11 -12.05 -5.17
N ASP A 21 22.47 -12.64 -4.17
CA ASP A 21 22.94 -13.89 -3.57
C ASP A 21 22.56 -15.06 -4.47
N LEU A 22 21.35 -15.03 -5.06
CA LEU A 22 20.92 -15.96 -6.11
C LEU A 22 21.83 -15.91 -7.33
N TYR A 23 22.17 -14.71 -7.79
CA TYR A 23 23.05 -14.49 -8.94
C TYR A 23 24.43 -15.11 -8.77
N ARG A 24 24.92 -15.18 -7.52
CA ARG A 24 26.30 -15.61 -7.22
C ARG A 24 26.41 -17.07 -6.84
N ALA A 25 25.34 -17.66 -6.35
CA ALA A 25 25.41 -18.99 -5.78
C ALA A 25 25.59 -20.04 -6.88
N GLU A 26 26.65 -20.85 -6.78
CA GLU A 26 26.82 -22.05 -7.62
C GLU A 26 25.81 -23.15 -7.23
N ALA A 27 25.40 -23.18 -5.96
CA ALA A 27 24.33 -24.03 -5.43
C ALA A 27 23.74 -23.41 -4.16
N LEU A 28 22.41 -23.29 -4.09
CA LEU A 28 21.69 -22.87 -2.88
C LEU A 28 21.02 -24.06 -2.22
N THR A 29 21.00 -24.04 -0.89
CA THR A 29 20.31 -25.05 -0.09
C THR A 29 19.54 -24.41 1.05
N ALA A 30 18.28 -24.80 1.19
CA ALA A 30 17.46 -24.54 2.35
C ALA A 30 17.62 -25.64 3.43
N LEU A 31 18.51 -26.60 3.18
CA LEU A 31 18.76 -27.76 4.04
C LEU A 31 19.96 -27.53 4.97
N LYS A 32 19.86 -28.04 6.21
CA LYS A 32 20.98 -28.24 7.14
C LYS A 32 20.97 -29.68 7.60
N ASN A 33 22.09 -30.37 7.43
CA ASN A 33 22.21 -31.81 7.66
C ASN A 33 21.18 -32.64 6.85
N GLY A 34 20.88 -32.21 5.62
CA GLY A 34 19.93 -32.89 4.73
C GLY A 34 18.44 -32.71 5.09
N LYS A 35 18.11 -31.78 6.00
CA LYS A 35 16.72 -31.45 6.38
C LYS A 35 16.47 -29.96 6.24
N LEU A 36 15.27 -29.60 5.78
CA LEU A 36 14.82 -28.20 5.71
C LEU A 36 14.90 -27.53 7.08
N THR A 37 15.36 -26.28 7.10
CA THR A 37 15.49 -25.49 8.33
C THR A 37 14.50 -24.34 8.37
N PRO A 38 13.80 -24.09 9.49
CA PRO A 38 12.96 -22.91 9.65
C PRO A 38 13.67 -21.59 9.40
N GLU A 39 14.97 -21.52 9.68
CA GLU A 39 15.80 -20.32 9.49
C GLU A 39 15.92 -19.88 8.02
N ALA A 40 15.72 -20.80 7.07
CA ALA A 40 15.72 -20.48 5.64
C ALA A 40 14.41 -19.82 5.16
N PHE A 41 13.37 -19.76 6.00
CA PHE A 41 12.04 -19.25 5.63
C PHE A 41 11.66 -18.02 6.48
N ASP A 42 12.41 -16.94 6.29
CA ASP A 42 12.21 -15.66 6.95
C ASP A 42 11.10 -14.81 6.31
N GLY A 43 10.79 -15.06 5.03
CA GLY A 43 9.69 -14.47 4.28
C GLY A 43 8.31 -14.93 4.73
N ILE A 44 7.31 -14.13 4.39
CA ILE A 44 5.90 -14.39 4.68
C ILE A 44 5.06 -14.11 3.43
N ILE A 45 4.15 -15.03 3.11
CA ILE A 45 3.02 -14.78 2.24
C ILE A 45 1.73 -14.98 3.05
N ASP A 46 0.86 -13.98 2.98
CA ASP A 46 -0.40 -14.01 3.70
C ASP A 46 -1.39 -14.98 3.03
N GLU A 47 -2.36 -15.47 3.81
CA GLU A 47 -3.48 -16.25 3.25
C GLU A 47 -4.23 -15.40 2.21
N SER A 48 -4.46 -15.99 1.05
CA SER A 48 -5.06 -15.34 -0.11
C SER A 48 -5.74 -16.38 -1.03
N LEU A 49 -6.49 -15.93 -2.03
CA LEU A 49 -7.05 -16.84 -3.05
C LEU A 49 -5.96 -17.56 -3.83
N ASP A 50 -4.82 -16.89 -4.02
CA ASP A 50 -3.64 -17.46 -4.70
C ASP A 50 -3.04 -18.62 -3.90
N THR A 51 -2.88 -18.45 -2.58
CA THR A 51 -2.35 -19.52 -1.72
C THR A 51 -3.29 -20.70 -1.59
N ASP A 52 -4.62 -20.45 -1.61
CA ASP A 52 -5.63 -21.52 -1.66
C ASP A 52 -5.52 -22.32 -2.97
N LYS A 53 -5.36 -21.63 -4.10
CA LYS A 53 -5.16 -22.31 -5.40
C LYS A 53 -3.81 -23.04 -5.47
N LEU A 54 -2.74 -22.44 -4.95
CA LEU A 54 -1.43 -23.07 -4.87
C LEU A 54 -1.49 -24.41 -4.13
N CYS A 55 -2.23 -24.47 -3.02
CA CYS A 55 -2.45 -25.72 -2.28
C CYS A 55 -3.22 -26.78 -3.08
N GLU A 56 -4.10 -26.37 -4.00
CA GLU A 56 -4.83 -27.28 -4.90
C GLU A 56 -3.91 -27.80 -6.00
N VAL A 57 -3.23 -26.90 -6.72
CA VAL A 57 -2.32 -27.23 -7.83
C VAL A 57 -1.19 -28.12 -7.33
N TYR A 58 -0.59 -27.78 -6.20
CA TYR A 58 0.51 -28.57 -5.64
C TYR A 58 0.14 -30.05 -5.42
N LYS A 59 -1.09 -30.37 -4.99
CA LYS A 59 -1.51 -31.78 -4.82
C LYS A 59 -1.46 -32.57 -6.12
N ALA A 60 -1.60 -31.92 -7.27
CA ALA A 60 -1.46 -32.57 -8.57
C ALA A 60 0.01 -32.84 -8.95
N HIS A 61 0.95 -32.07 -8.38
CA HIS A 61 2.38 -32.07 -8.70
C HIS A 61 3.28 -32.59 -7.56
N GLU A 62 2.69 -33.18 -6.51
CA GLU A 62 3.41 -33.64 -5.30
C GLU A 62 4.56 -34.61 -5.62
N ALA A 63 4.39 -35.47 -6.63
CA ALA A 63 5.40 -36.42 -7.06
C ALA A 63 6.63 -35.77 -7.72
N GLU A 64 6.49 -34.60 -8.32
CA GLU A 64 7.54 -33.91 -9.09
C GLU A 64 8.40 -33.00 -8.21
N MET A 65 7.79 -32.40 -7.18
CA MET A 65 8.47 -31.45 -6.30
C MET A 65 8.97 -32.07 -4.98
N GLY A 66 8.50 -33.27 -4.62
CA GLY A 66 8.70 -33.80 -3.27
C GLY A 66 7.93 -32.97 -2.25
N TYR A 67 8.53 -32.64 -1.10
CA TYR A 67 7.85 -32.10 0.08
C TYR A 67 8.00 -30.58 0.22
N PRO A 68 7.00 -29.74 -0.09
CA PRO A 68 7.10 -28.28 0.01
C PRO A 68 6.65 -27.73 1.36
N TYR A 69 5.97 -28.54 2.18
CA TYR A 69 5.33 -28.09 3.43
C TYR A 69 5.92 -28.77 4.67
N LEU A 70 6.91 -28.18 5.33
CA LEU A 70 7.24 -28.60 6.70
C LEU A 70 6.05 -28.32 7.63
N ALA A 71 5.54 -29.38 8.27
CA ALA A 71 4.63 -29.41 9.42
C ALA A 71 3.44 -28.40 9.40
N ASP A 72 2.22 -28.94 9.38
CA ASP A 72 0.99 -28.20 9.73
C ASP A 72 0.73 -26.88 8.96
N LYS A 73 1.19 -26.79 7.69
CA LYS A 73 0.98 -25.65 6.76
C LYS A 73 1.78 -24.37 7.05
N LYS A 74 2.87 -24.42 7.82
CA LYS A 74 3.62 -23.21 8.20
C LYS A 74 4.71 -22.76 7.24
N TYR A 75 5.30 -23.66 6.47
CA TYR A 75 6.44 -23.37 5.58
C TYR A 75 6.12 -23.82 4.17
N CYS A 76 6.52 -23.07 3.15
CA CYS A 76 6.28 -23.36 1.74
C CYS A 76 7.56 -23.14 0.94
N SER A 77 8.10 -24.21 0.36
CA SER A 77 9.23 -24.09 -0.58
C SER A 77 8.80 -23.75 -2.00
N ALA A 78 7.53 -23.91 -2.36
CA ALA A 78 7.06 -23.72 -3.73
C ALA A 78 7.17 -22.27 -4.25
N ILE A 79 7.31 -21.30 -3.33
CA ILE A 79 7.41 -19.88 -3.64
C ILE A 79 8.65 -19.30 -2.95
N VAL A 80 9.37 -18.43 -3.66
CA VAL A 80 10.49 -17.65 -3.14
C VAL A 80 10.19 -16.17 -3.37
N SER A 81 10.35 -15.35 -2.34
CA SER A 81 10.31 -13.89 -2.48
C SER A 81 11.73 -13.38 -2.75
N VAL A 82 11.93 -12.70 -3.87
CA VAL A 82 13.23 -12.16 -4.24
C VAL A 82 13.22 -10.64 -4.20
N SER A 83 14.12 -10.05 -3.41
CA SER A 83 14.42 -8.60 -3.42
C SER A 83 15.58 -8.29 -4.36
N PHE A 84 15.65 -7.07 -4.87
CA PHE A 84 16.70 -6.63 -5.80
C PHE A 84 17.27 -5.28 -5.36
N ASP A 85 17.53 -5.17 -4.06
CA ASP A 85 17.95 -3.95 -3.39
C ASP A 85 19.46 -3.71 -3.59
N TYR A 86 20.22 -4.77 -3.87
CA TYR A 86 21.67 -4.73 -3.85
C TYR A 86 22.30 -5.20 -5.17
N ALA A 87 23.19 -4.35 -5.68
CA ALA A 87 24.08 -4.70 -6.79
C ALA A 87 25.26 -5.53 -6.27
N VAL A 88 25.93 -6.26 -7.17
CA VAL A 88 27.22 -6.88 -6.85
C VAL A 88 28.32 -5.84 -7.04
N LYS A 89 29.02 -5.47 -5.97
CA LYS A 89 30.12 -4.49 -6.01
C LYS A 89 31.40 -5.10 -6.56
N LEU A 90 32.26 -4.25 -7.14
CA LEU A 90 33.58 -4.66 -7.63
C LEU A 90 34.44 -5.27 -6.53
N PHE A 91 34.30 -4.81 -5.30
CA PHE A 91 34.83 -5.41 -4.09
C PHE A 91 33.72 -5.54 -3.06
N GLU A 92 33.47 -6.74 -2.58
CA GLU A 92 32.45 -7.04 -1.56
C GLU A 92 33.11 -7.39 -0.23
N GLN A 93 32.48 -6.98 0.87
CA GLN A 93 33.02 -7.17 2.20
C GLN A 93 32.51 -8.47 2.85
N TYR A 94 33.43 -9.32 3.30
CA TYR A 94 33.19 -10.54 4.08
C TYR A 94 33.98 -10.42 5.39
N GLY A 95 33.30 -9.98 6.45
CA GLY A 95 33.98 -9.60 7.69
C GLY A 95 34.95 -8.44 7.45
N ARG A 96 36.25 -8.67 7.66
CA ARG A 96 37.30 -7.67 7.40
C ARG A 96 37.83 -7.67 5.97
N ARG A 97 37.55 -8.73 5.20
CA ARG A 97 38.13 -8.94 3.86
C ARG A 97 37.22 -8.37 2.78
N PHE A 98 37.79 -7.57 1.89
CA PHE A 98 37.17 -7.14 0.65
C PHE A 98 37.68 -8.02 -0.48
N VAL A 99 36.79 -8.72 -1.18
CA VAL A 99 37.15 -9.63 -2.28
C VAL A 99 36.62 -9.09 -3.59
N ARG A 100 37.47 -9.10 -4.62
CA ARG A 100 37.15 -8.62 -5.96
C ARG A 100 36.14 -9.56 -6.63
N TYR A 101 35.14 -8.99 -7.27
CA TYR A 101 34.15 -9.74 -8.04
C TYR A 101 34.82 -10.65 -9.09
N GLY A 102 34.35 -11.90 -9.19
CA GLY A 102 34.90 -12.92 -10.09
C GLY A 102 36.02 -13.78 -9.50
N TYR A 103 36.42 -13.55 -8.23
CA TYR A 103 37.51 -14.29 -7.59
C TYR A 103 37.10 -14.91 -6.26
N THR A 104 37.62 -16.11 -5.99
CA THR A 104 37.54 -16.78 -4.70
C THR A 104 38.89 -16.75 -4.01
N VAL A 105 38.89 -16.40 -2.72
CA VAL A 105 40.10 -16.21 -1.90
C VAL A 105 39.92 -16.92 -0.56
N THR A 106 40.88 -17.78 -0.24
CA THR A 106 41.01 -18.48 1.04
C THR A 106 42.04 -17.78 1.94
N ASP A 107 42.12 -18.14 3.21
CA ASP A 107 43.11 -17.56 4.12
C ASP A 107 44.55 -17.88 3.70
N ALA A 108 44.77 -18.99 3.00
CA ALA A 108 46.10 -19.36 2.47
C ALA A 108 46.53 -18.47 1.28
N ASP A 109 45.58 -17.83 0.60
CA ASP A 109 45.86 -16.92 -0.52
C ASP A 109 46.26 -15.50 -0.06
N MET A 110 46.09 -15.20 1.24
CA MET A 110 46.35 -13.89 1.81
C MET A 110 47.79 -13.79 2.33
N VAL A 111 48.52 -12.80 1.86
CA VAL A 111 49.88 -12.46 2.30
C VAL A 111 49.88 -11.02 2.76
N ASP A 112 50.25 -10.78 4.02
CA ASP A 112 50.32 -9.45 4.62
C ASP A 112 49.04 -8.62 4.40
N HIS A 113 47.90 -9.25 4.72
CA HIS A 113 46.54 -8.69 4.59
C HIS A 113 46.05 -8.40 3.17
N ALA A 114 46.75 -8.84 2.12
CA ALA A 114 46.29 -8.71 0.74
C ALA A 114 46.48 -10.00 -0.08
N CYS A 115 45.71 -10.14 -1.16
CA CYS A 115 45.89 -11.18 -2.17
C CYS A 115 46.03 -10.49 -3.53
N VAL A 116 47.14 -10.75 -4.21
CA VAL A 116 47.46 -10.21 -5.55
C VAL A 116 47.58 -11.39 -6.50
N ARG A 117 46.98 -11.28 -7.68
CA ARG A 117 47.12 -12.28 -8.76
C ARG A 117 47.56 -11.60 -10.05
N GLU A 118 48.28 -12.34 -10.87
CA GLU A 118 48.62 -11.89 -12.23
C GLU A 118 47.46 -12.23 -13.18
N VAL A 119 46.96 -11.22 -13.90
CA VAL A 119 45.88 -11.35 -14.88
C VAL A 119 46.32 -10.64 -16.15
N ASP A 120 46.37 -11.35 -17.27
CA ASP A 120 46.84 -10.85 -18.56
C ASP A 120 48.23 -10.16 -18.50
N GLY A 121 49.14 -10.70 -17.67
CA GLY A 121 50.50 -10.18 -17.50
C GLY A 121 50.61 -8.94 -16.60
N THR A 122 49.54 -8.57 -15.89
CA THR A 122 49.51 -7.42 -14.96
C THR A 122 49.11 -7.87 -13.55
N GLU A 123 49.81 -7.38 -12.53
CA GLU A 123 49.43 -7.61 -11.13
C GLU A 123 48.10 -6.90 -10.80
N MET A 124 47.18 -7.64 -10.17
CA MET A 124 45.87 -7.17 -9.80
C MET A 124 45.57 -7.49 -8.33
N LEU A 125 45.08 -6.49 -7.59
CA LEU A 125 44.54 -6.70 -6.25
C LEU A 125 43.24 -7.49 -6.32
N VAL A 126 43.23 -8.68 -5.74
CA VAL A 126 42.09 -9.61 -5.70
C VAL A 126 41.40 -9.59 -4.35
N ALA A 127 42.13 -9.44 -3.24
CA ALA A 127 41.52 -9.20 -1.94
C ALA A 127 42.39 -8.35 -1.03
N ILE A 128 41.76 -7.68 -0.07
CA ILE A 128 42.42 -6.85 0.94
C ILE A 128 41.63 -6.88 2.24
N GLU A 129 42.31 -7.00 3.37
CA GLU A 129 41.70 -6.91 4.70
C GLU A 129 41.87 -5.51 5.28
N ILE A 130 40.85 -5.05 6.01
CA ILE A 130 40.91 -3.81 6.78
C ILE A 130 40.50 -4.07 8.24
N PRO A 131 41.11 -3.40 9.22
CA PRO A 131 40.74 -3.58 10.62
C PRO A 131 39.31 -3.09 10.89
N TYR A 132 38.65 -3.71 11.87
CA TYR A 132 37.42 -3.15 12.44
C TYR A 132 37.73 -1.90 13.28
N GLU A 133 36.68 -1.15 13.65
CA GLU A 133 36.83 -0.03 14.56
C GLU A 133 37.37 -0.52 15.93
N ASN A 134 38.53 0.00 16.33
CA ASN A 134 39.27 -0.41 17.54
C ASN A 134 39.77 -1.87 17.56
N ASP A 135 40.02 -2.46 16.40
CA ASP A 135 40.50 -3.84 16.28
C ASP A 135 41.93 -4.00 16.79
N LYS A 136 42.11 -4.74 17.90
CA LYS A 136 43.43 -5.06 18.47
C LYS A 136 44.04 -6.36 17.92
N THR A 137 43.32 -7.04 17.03
CA THR A 137 43.69 -8.35 16.48
C THR A 137 44.24 -8.27 15.06
N TYR A 138 44.28 -7.07 14.47
CA TYR A 138 44.86 -6.83 13.15
C TYR A 138 46.38 -6.68 13.28
N ALA A 139 47.15 -7.46 12.52
CA ALA A 139 48.60 -7.40 12.58
C ALA A 139 49.11 -6.18 11.77
N PRO A 140 50.20 -5.51 12.21
CA PRO A 140 50.79 -4.44 11.42
C PRO A 140 51.25 -4.97 10.05
N VAL A 141 50.89 -4.26 8.98
CA VAL A 141 51.33 -4.56 7.62
C VAL A 141 52.85 -4.37 7.53
N GLU A 142 53.58 -5.41 7.12
CA GLU A 142 55.03 -5.41 7.09
C GLU A 142 55.59 -4.88 5.75
N SER A 143 54.95 -5.23 4.65
CA SER A 143 55.34 -4.93 3.26
C SER A 143 54.12 -4.37 2.50
N PRO A 144 53.78 -3.09 2.70
CA PRO A 144 52.60 -2.50 2.08
C PRO A 144 52.69 -2.52 0.55
N LEU A 145 51.58 -2.86 -0.10
CA LEU A 145 51.44 -2.77 -1.55
C LEU A 145 51.63 -1.32 -2.03
N TYR A 146 52.12 -1.14 -3.26
CA TYR A 146 52.26 0.19 -3.85
C TYR A 146 50.90 0.76 -4.26
N THR A 147 50.78 2.10 -4.23
CA THR A 147 49.51 2.84 -4.37
C THR A 147 48.71 2.47 -5.62
N GLU A 148 49.40 2.26 -6.75
CA GLU A 148 48.76 1.91 -8.01
C GLU A 148 48.08 0.53 -7.96
N LEU A 149 48.65 -0.42 -7.20
CA LEU A 149 48.09 -1.77 -7.03
C LEU A 149 46.96 -1.82 -6.00
N ILE A 150 47.09 -1.07 -4.89
CA ILE A 150 46.00 -0.86 -3.92
C ILE A 150 44.78 -0.22 -4.62
N GLY A 151 45.07 0.69 -5.56
CA GLY A 151 44.08 1.39 -6.35
C GLY A 151 43.37 2.50 -5.58
N LYS A 152 42.27 3.02 -6.15
CA LYS A 152 41.58 4.22 -5.65
C LYS A 152 40.56 3.98 -4.53
N TYR A 153 40.37 2.72 -4.16
CA TYR A 153 39.31 2.27 -3.28
C TYR A 153 39.82 2.00 -1.87
N PHE A 154 41.08 1.62 -1.75
CA PHE A 154 41.71 1.39 -0.47
C PHE A 154 42.91 2.33 -0.35
N ASP A 155 43.33 2.58 0.88
CA ASP A 155 44.52 3.36 1.19
C ASP A 155 45.36 2.61 2.21
N TYR A 156 46.66 2.90 2.27
CA TYR A 156 47.54 2.43 3.33
C TYR A 156 47.82 3.56 4.33
N ASP A 157 47.65 3.28 5.62
CA ASP A 157 47.95 4.19 6.72
C ASP A 157 49.34 3.88 7.29
N ALA A 158 50.33 4.69 6.93
CA ALA A 158 51.72 4.45 7.33
C ALA A 158 51.98 4.64 8.83
N GLU A 159 51.17 5.46 9.52
CA GLU A 159 51.32 5.68 10.97
C GLU A 159 50.82 4.48 11.77
N LYS A 160 49.67 3.93 11.35
CA LYS A 160 49.06 2.75 11.99
C LYS A 160 49.59 1.42 11.46
N LYS A 161 50.22 1.44 10.28
CA LYS A 161 50.63 0.25 9.50
C LYS A 161 49.44 -0.66 9.16
N GLU A 162 48.37 -0.06 8.65
CA GLU A 162 47.11 -0.76 8.38
C GLU A 162 46.53 -0.33 7.02
N TYR A 163 45.82 -1.22 6.33
CA TYR A 163 45.00 -0.82 5.19
C TYR A 163 43.67 -0.23 5.66
N LYS A 164 43.10 0.70 4.89
CA LYS A 164 41.81 1.31 5.17
C LYS A 164 40.97 1.54 3.92
N ARG A 165 39.67 1.72 4.14
CA ARG A 165 38.70 2.08 3.11
C ARG A 165 38.86 3.55 2.72
N SER A 166 38.95 3.85 1.43
CA SER A 166 38.89 5.23 0.94
C SER A 166 37.44 5.74 0.95
N LYS A 167 37.27 7.07 0.93
CA LYS A 167 35.94 7.72 0.84
C LYS A 167 35.25 7.53 -0.52
N ARG A 168 35.91 6.90 -1.49
CA ARG A 168 35.33 6.69 -2.83
C ARG A 168 34.42 5.48 -2.83
N ASP A 169 33.26 5.62 -3.45
CA ASP A 169 32.32 4.53 -3.62
C ASP A 169 32.89 3.43 -4.53
N ILE A 170 32.70 2.17 -4.10
CA ILE A 170 33.01 1.01 -4.92
C ILE A 170 31.91 0.90 -5.98
N PRO A 171 32.26 0.91 -7.28
CA PRO A 171 31.28 0.77 -8.33
C PRO A 171 30.68 -0.64 -8.31
N SER A 172 29.47 -0.75 -8.84
CA SER A 172 28.85 -2.05 -9.11
C SER A 172 29.59 -2.75 -10.25
N ALA A 173 29.99 -4.00 -10.05
CA ALA A 173 30.46 -4.89 -11.11
C ALA A 173 29.28 -5.47 -11.90
N VAL A 174 28.16 -5.76 -11.22
CA VAL A 174 26.89 -6.15 -11.84
C VAL A 174 25.78 -5.32 -11.20
N LYS A 175 24.99 -4.61 -12.00
CA LYS A 175 23.90 -3.76 -11.49
C LYS A 175 22.67 -4.59 -11.09
N CYS A 176 21.82 -4.05 -10.21
CA CYS A 176 20.55 -4.69 -9.84
C CYS A 176 19.67 -5.01 -11.06
N GLU A 177 19.67 -4.12 -12.05
CA GLU A 177 18.92 -4.28 -13.30
C GLU A 177 19.37 -5.52 -14.08
N GLU A 178 20.68 -5.75 -14.16
CA GLU A 178 21.27 -6.90 -14.85
C GLU A 178 20.98 -8.20 -14.10
N ILE A 179 21.08 -8.17 -12.77
CA ILE A 179 20.71 -9.30 -11.90
C ILE A 179 19.24 -9.67 -12.10
N ARG A 180 18.35 -8.67 -12.11
CA ARG A 180 16.91 -8.87 -12.31
C ARG A 180 16.60 -9.44 -13.69
N GLU A 181 17.18 -8.89 -14.75
CA GLU A 181 17.01 -9.40 -16.11
C GLU A 181 17.46 -10.87 -16.23
N GLN A 182 18.60 -11.23 -15.64
CA GLN A 182 19.10 -12.61 -15.67
C GLN A 182 18.18 -13.56 -14.91
N LEU A 183 17.80 -13.23 -13.67
CA LEU A 183 16.92 -14.10 -12.88
C LEU A 183 15.52 -14.21 -13.49
N TYR A 184 14.99 -13.13 -14.09
CA TYR A 184 13.68 -13.19 -14.76
C TYR A 184 13.73 -14.08 -16.02
N SER A 185 14.87 -14.12 -16.70
CA SER A 185 15.02 -14.88 -17.96
C SER A 185 15.38 -16.34 -17.73
N GLY A 186 16.25 -16.62 -16.75
CA GLY A 186 16.85 -17.93 -16.53
C GLY A 186 16.42 -18.66 -15.26
N GLY A 187 15.67 -18.02 -14.37
CA GLY A 187 15.32 -18.61 -13.08
C GLY A 187 16.55 -18.91 -12.21
N PHE A 188 16.38 -19.82 -11.26
CA PHE A 188 17.45 -20.33 -10.39
C PHE A 188 17.05 -21.65 -9.74
N ASP A 189 18.03 -22.40 -9.22
CA ASP A 189 17.82 -23.69 -8.57
C ASP A 189 18.07 -23.62 -7.05
N ILE A 190 17.16 -24.22 -6.28
CA ILE A 190 17.34 -24.46 -4.83
C ILE A 190 17.00 -25.91 -4.55
N ASP A 191 17.94 -26.65 -3.96
CA ASP A 191 17.76 -28.06 -3.58
C ASP A 191 17.22 -28.96 -4.71
N GLY A 192 17.62 -28.68 -5.96
CA GLY A 192 17.21 -29.44 -7.15
C GLY A 192 15.83 -29.08 -7.72
N ILE A 193 15.18 -28.03 -7.21
CA ILE A 193 13.95 -27.46 -7.77
C ILE A 193 14.31 -26.18 -8.52
N HIS A 194 13.88 -26.09 -9.77
CA HIS A 194 14.03 -24.88 -10.59
C HIS A 194 12.87 -23.89 -10.33
N TYR A 195 13.20 -22.62 -10.15
CA TYR A 195 12.25 -21.54 -9.86
C TYR A 195 12.25 -20.50 -10.98
N VAL A 196 11.05 -20.14 -11.44
CA VAL A 196 10.84 -19.16 -12.50
C VAL A 196 10.05 -17.95 -11.99
N ARG A 197 10.20 -16.81 -12.67
CA ARG A 197 9.53 -15.56 -12.30
C ARG A 197 8.02 -15.74 -12.34
N TYR A 198 7.33 -15.43 -11.24
CA TYR A 198 5.90 -15.66 -11.08
C TYR A 198 5.09 -14.37 -11.20
N LYS A 199 4.93 -13.65 -10.08
CA LYS A 199 4.05 -12.47 -9.98
C LYS A 199 4.64 -11.43 -9.03
N ARG A 200 4.16 -10.20 -9.17
CA ARG A 200 4.37 -9.13 -8.18
C ARG A 200 3.08 -8.36 -7.97
N SER A 201 2.79 -7.97 -6.74
CA SER A 201 1.70 -7.01 -6.48
C SER A 201 2.18 -5.60 -6.79
N ALA A 202 1.25 -4.64 -6.92
CA ALA A 202 1.62 -3.23 -7.09
C ALA A 202 2.45 -2.69 -5.91
N GLY A 203 2.22 -3.22 -4.69
CA GLY A 203 3.03 -2.90 -3.52
C GLY A 203 4.42 -3.49 -3.62
N SER A 204 4.53 -4.79 -3.91
CA SER A 204 5.84 -5.46 -3.94
C SER A 204 6.74 -4.94 -5.06
N SER A 205 6.21 -4.53 -6.22
CA SER A 205 7.03 -3.95 -7.29
C SER A 205 7.64 -2.59 -6.91
N ARG A 206 6.92 -1.76 -6.15
CA ARG A 206 7.47 -0.49 -5.64
C ARG A 206 8.58 -0.74 -4.61
N ASP A 207 8.46 -1.82 -3.84
CA ASP A 207 9.51 -2.28 -2.92
C ASP A 207 10.64 -3.05 -3.63
N GLY A 208 10.63 -3.14 -4.97
CA GLY A 208 11.66 -3.87 -5.72
C GLY A 208 11.62 -5.40 -5.55
N ARG A 209 10.51 -5.97 -5.07
CA ARG A 209 10.33 -7.39 -4.78
C ARG A 209 9.45 -8.11 -5.81
N CYS A 210 9.81 -9.35 -6.12
CA CYS A 210 9.07 -10.24 -7.02
C CYS A 210 8.99 -11.66 -6.46
N LEU A 211 7.87 -12.35 -6.68
CA LEU A 211 7.74 -13.76 -6.33
C LEU A 211 8.23 -14.63 -7.49
N PHE A 212 8.91 -15.71 -7.14
CA PHE A 212 9.29 -16.81 -8.01
C PHE A 212 8.56 -18.07 -7.55
N ILE A 213 8.21 -18.94 -8.49
CA ILE A 213 7.49 -20.19 -8.24
C ILE A 213 8.28 -21.36 -8.81
N ALA A 214 8.18 -22.52 -8.16
CA ALA A 214 8.70 -23.76 -8.72
C ALA A 214 8.08 -24.02 -10.10
N GLU A 215 8.94 -24.29 -11.08
CA GLU A 215 8.56 -24.41 -12.50
C GLU A 215 7.42 -25.39 -12.77
N PRO A 216 7.34 -26.59 -12.14
CA PRO A 216 6.22 -27.52 -12.37
C PRO A 216 4.83 -26.93 -12.09
N LEU A 217 4.73 -25.97 -11.16
CA LEU A 217 3.45 -25.35 -10.79
C LEU A 217 3.10 -24.13 -11.65
N TYR A 218 4.08 -23.59 -12.39
CA TYR A 218 3.97 -22.28 -13.02
C TYR A 218 2.78 -22.20 -13.99
N GLN A 219 2.67 -23.18 -14.90
CA GLN A 219 1.67 -23.14 -15.97
C GLN A 219 0.25 -23.19 -15.42
N ASP A 220 -0.07 -24.15 -14.55
CA ASP A 220 -1.39 -24.29 -13.94
C ASP A 220 -1.79 -23.06 -13.10
N MET A 221 -0.82 -22.50 -12.36
CA MET A 221 -1.06 -21.30 -11.58
C MET A 221 -1.30 -20.09 -12.49
N MET A 222 -0.53 -19.93 -13.57
CA MET A 222 -0.67 -18.80 -14.49
C MET A 222 -1.94 -18.90 -15.33
N ASP A 223 -2.33 -20.09 -15.78
CA ASP A 223 -3.59 -20.33 -16.51
C ASP A 223 -4.81 -20.04 -15.65
N TRP A 224 -4.76 -20.44 -14.38
CA TRP A 224 -5.80 -20.06 -13.43
C TRP A 224 -5.85 -18.54 -13.26
N SER A 225 -4.69 -17.90 -13.08
CA SER A 225 -4.57 -16.47 -12.76
C SER A 225 -4.96 -15.56 -13.90
N SER A 226 -4.60 -15.92 -15.12
CA SER A 226 -4.88 -15.18 -16.36
C SER A 226 -6.37 -15.12 -16.65
N CYS A 227 -7.17 -16.01 -16.04
CA CYS A 227 -8.63 -15.99 -16.14
C CYS A 227 -9.11 -16.09 -17.60
N GLY A 228 -8.38 -16.83 -18.43
CA GLY A 228 -8.66 -16.99 -19.86
C GLY A 228 -8.21 -15.83 -20.76
N LEU A 229 -7.50 -14.83 -20.20
CA LEU A 229 -6.87 -13.76 -20.97
C LEU A 229 -5.48 -14.17 -21.45
N SER A 230 -5.04 -13.62 -22.58
CA SER A 230 -3.65 -13.75 -23.06
C SER A 230 -2.84 -12.51 -22.72
N ALA A 231 -1.60 -12.72 -22.28
CA ALA A 231 -0.63 -11.65 -22.03
C ALA A 231 0.05 -11.15 -23.33
N ASP A 232 -0.01 -11.93 -24.42
CA ASP A 232 0.79 -11.70 -25.64
C ASP A 232 0.35 -10.44 -26.40
N SER A 233 -0.94 -10.12 -26.34
CA SER A 233 -1.52 -8.93 -26.99
C SER A 233 -1.58 -7.70 -26.09
N VAL A 234 -1.02 -7.77 -24.87
CA VAL A 234 -1.16 -6.70 -23.88
C VAL A 234 -0.03 -5.69 -24.01
N SER A 235 -0.36 -4.49 -24.46
CA SER A 235 0.59 -3.37 -24.51
C SER A 235 0.84 -2.72 -23.14
N ASP A 236 -0.16 -2.71 -22.26
CA ASP A 236 -0.03 -2.15 -20.90
C ASP A 236 0.39 -3.23 -19.89
N GLN A 237 1.70 -3.54 -19.90
CA GLN A 237 2.29 -4.51 -18.98
C GLN A 237 2.22 -4.05 -17.52
N ALA A 238 2.25 -2.76 -17.23
CA ALA A 238 2.15 -2.25 -15.85
C ALA A 238 0.83 -2.68 -15.20
N SER A 239 -0.28 -2.41 -15.89
CA SER A 239 -1.61 -2.82 -15.43
C SER A 239 -1.79 -4.34 -15.42
N TRP A 240 -1.33 -5.05 -16.45
CA TRP A 240 -1.44 -6.51 -16.50
C TRP A 240 -0.81 -7.18 -15.29
N GLN A 241 0.46 -6.85 -15.02
CA GLN A 241 1.23 -7.43 -13.92
C GLN A 241 0.62 -7.06 -12.55
N ALA A 242 0.00 -5.88 -12.42
CA ALA A 242 -0.68 -5.49 -11.19
C ALA A 242 -2.02 -6.25 -11.00
N TYR A 243 -2.81 -6.44 -12.06
CA TYR A 243 -4.15 -7.00 -11.96
C TYR A 243 -4.19 -8.53 -11.92
N ILE A 244 -3.25 -9.23 -12.58
CA ILE A 244 -3.09 -10.69 -12.45
C ILE A 244 -2.70 -11.12 -11.02
N ALA A 245 -2.12 -10.18 -10.26
CA ALA A 245 -1.69 -10.35 -8.87
C ALA A 245 -2.76 -10.00 -7.83
N LEU A 246 -3.97 -9.59 -8.23
CA LEU A 246 -5.03 -9.22 -7.27
C LEU A 246 -5.39 -10.37 -6.31
N THR A 247 -5.25 -11.62 -6.76
CA THR A 247 -5.48 -12.84 -5.97
C THR A 247 -4.48 -13.04 -4.84
N LEU A 248 -3.32 -12.38 -4.87
CA LEU A 248 -2.31 -12.40 -3.79
C LEU A 248 -2.67 -11.49 -2.61
N SER A 249 -3.76 -10.73 -2.70
CA SER A 249 -4.20 -9.88 -1.58
C SER A 249 -4.48 -10.74 -0.35
N SER A 250 -3.95 -10.35 0.81
CA SER A 250 -4.28 -10.99 2.08
C SER A 250 -5.80 -10.93 2.32
N ILE A 251 -6.39 -12.04 2.76
CA ILE A 251 -7.82 -12.16 3.05
C ILE A 251 -8.04 -12.48 4.52
N GLU A 252 -9.03 -11.83 5.14
CA GLU A 252 -9.51 -12.15 6.49
C GLU A 252 -10.47 -13.35 6.47
N SER A 253 -11.20 -13.54 5.37
CA SER A 253 -12.08 -14.69 5.12
C SER A 253 -12.46 -14.77 3.63
N ALA A 254 -13.43 -15.62 3.27
CA ALA A 254 -14.00 -15.65 1.93
C ALA A 254 -15.51 -15.92 1.97
N ILE A 255 -16.23 -15.36 1.00
CA ILE A 255 -17.64 -15.64 0.73
C ILE A 255 -17.78 -16.43 -0.57
N ARG A 256 -18.89 -17.16 -0.73
CA ARG A 256 -19.20 -17.91 -1.95
C ARG A 256 -20.48 -17.38 -2.57
N LEU A 257 -20.37 -16.88 -3.80
CA LEU A 257 -21.50 -16.30 -4.52
C LEU A 257 -21.89 -17.17 -5.72
N PRO A 258 -23.18 -17.45 -5.93
CA PRO A 258 -23.66 -18.07 -7.16
C PRO A 258 -23.51 -17.15 -8.37
N LYS A 259 -23.32 -17.73 -9.56
CA LYS A 259 -23.19 -16.94 -10.80
C LYS A 259 -24.39 -16.02 -11.07
N LYS A 260 -25.57 -16.53 -10.73
CA LYS A 260 -26.85 -15.83 -10.86
C LYS A 260 -27.04 -14.68 -9.87
N SER A 261 -26.16 -14.49 -8.88
CA SER A 261 -26.34 -13.46 -7.88
C SER A 261 -25.72 -12.12 -8.22
N ILE A 262 -25.07 -12.02 -9.38
CA ILE A 262 -24.36 -10.81 -9.79
C ILE A 262 -25.19 -10.05 -10.83
N LEU A 263 -25.42 -8.77 -10.56
CA LEU A 263 -25.88 -7.77 -11.52
C LEU A 263 -24.69 -6.85 -11.84
N ILE A 264 -24.40 -6.67 -13.12
CA ILE A 264 -23.33 -5.78 -13.58
C ILE A 264 -23.99 -4.61 -14.29
N ILE A 265 -23.81 -3.39 -13.77
CA ILE A 265 -24.32 -2.16 -14.39
C ILE A 265 -23.18 -1.32 -14.96
N PRO A 266 -23.44 -0.43 -15.95
CA PRO A 266 -22.43 0.48 -16.46
C PRO A 266 -21.95 1.47 -15.39
N ASP A 267 -20.69 1.89 -15.47
CA ASP A 267 -20.24 3.07 -14.74
C ASP A 267 -20.99 4.33 -15.24
N LYS A 268 -21.12 5.32 -14.36
CA LYS A 268 -21.71 6.62 -14.69
C LYS A 268 -20.70 7.73 -14.43
N VAL A 269 -20.69 8.72 -15.32
CA VAL A 269 -19.69 9.80 -15.33
C VAL A 269 -20.39 11.15 -15.18
N SER A 270 -20.09 11.87 -14.10
CA SER A 270 -20.51 13.27 -13.96
C SER A 270 -19.49 14.18 -14.62
N LYS A 271 -19.95 15.11 -15.47
CA LYS A 271 -19.11 16.09 -16.17
C LYS A 271 -19.57 17.50 -15.85
N PHE A 272 -18.65 18.35 -15.42
CA PHE A 272 -18.94 19.73 -15.04
C PHE A 272 -17.70 20.61 -15.18
N LYS A 273 -17.88 21.93 -15.20
CA LYS A 273 -16.79 22.89 -15.26
C LYS A 273 -16.56 23.55 -13.91
N THR A 274 -15.30 23.75 -13.54
CA THR A 274 -14.90 24.51 -12.36
C THR A 274 -13.53 25.16 -12.58
N THR A 275 -13.23 26.21 -11.83
CA THR A 275 -11.86 26.72 -11.71
C THR A 275 -11.03 25.77 -10.86
N ALA A 276 -9.83 25.43 -11.33
CA ALA A 276 -8.89 24.54 -10.67
C ALA A 276 -7.45 24.87 -11.06
N VAL A 277 -6.47 24.33 -10.34
CA VAL A 277 -5.05 24.40 -10.74
C VAL A 277 -4.73 23.19 -11.61
N CYS A 278 -4.72 23.42 -12.93
CA CYS A 278 -4.38 22.41 -13.92
C CYS A 278 -2.87 22.22 -13.98
N VAL A 279 -2.41 20.99 -13.71
CA VAL A 279 -1.02 20.59 -13.86
C VAL A 279 -0.85 19.87 -15.18
N LYS A 280 0.05 20.39 -16.03
CA LYS A 280 0.30 19.94 -17.41
C LYS A 280 1.77 19.58 -17.59
N GLU A 281 2.09 18.82 -18.63
CA GLU A 281 3.49 18.58 -19.01
C GLU A 281 4.14 19.86 -19.55
N ASP A 282 5.39 20.09 -19.18
CA ASP A 282 6.25 21.14 -19.73
C ASP A 282 7.52 20.51 -20.33
N ALA A 283 7.83 20.85 -21.58
CA ALA A 283 9.00 20.37 -22.30
C ALA A 283 10.35 20.78 -21.66
N THR A 284 10.35 21.78 -20.77
CA THR A 284 11.54 22.41 -20.19
C THR A 284 11.83 21.96 -18.76
N VAL A 285 10.79 21.91 -17.91
CA VAL A 285 10.90 21.68 -16.44
C VAL A 285 10.16 20.41 -16.00
N GLY A 286 9.50 19.71 -16.92
CA GLY A 286 8.71 18.51 -16.65
C GLY A 286 7.24 18.80 -16.34
N LEU A 287 6.92 19.81 -15.50
CA LEU A 287 5.54 20.18 -15.12
C LEU A 287 5.30 21.70 -15.04
N THR A 288 4.13 22.15 -15.51
CA THR A 288 3.56 23.49 -15.25
C THR A 288 2.27 23.38 -14.46
N ALA A 289 1.91 24.45 -13.73
CA ALA A 289 0.66 24.54 -12.98
C ALA A 289 0.05 25.92 -13.17
N GLU A 290 -1.19 25.97 -13.63
CA GLU A 290 -1.91 27.21 -13.93
C GLU A 290 -3.35 27.10 -13.43
N GLU A 291 -3.87 28.20 -12.88
CA GLU A 291 -5.27 28.26 -12.48
C GLU A 291 -6.14 28.65 -13.68
N GLU A 292 -7.09 27.79 -14.04
CA GLU A 292 -7.95 27.97 -15.20
C GLU A 292 -9.31 27.30 -15.00
N GLU A 293 -10.33 27.73 -15.76
CA GLU A 293 -11.57 26.96 -15.88
C GLU A 293 -11.30 25.68 -16.65
N THR A 294 -11.73 24.55 -16.10
CA THR A 294 -11.52 23.25 -16.73
C THR A 294 -12.72 22.33 -16.55
N GLU A 295 -12.89 21.39 -17.47
CA GLU A 295 -13.86 20.30 -17.32
C GLU A 295 -13.27 19.20 -16.41
N ILE A 296 -14.09 18.75 -15.47
CA ILE A 296 -13.83 17.63 -14.56
C ILE A 296 -14.75 16.49 -14.94
N GLU A 297 -14.20 15.28 -14.92
CA GLU A 297 -14.94 14.03 -15.08
C GLU A 297 -14.76 13.17 -13.84
N ASN A 298 -15.87 12.75 -13.23
CA ASN A 298 -15.86 11.83 -12.09
C ASN A 298 -16.61 10.54 -12.45
N VAL A 299 -15.98 9.40 -12.25
CA VAL A 299 -16.69 8.10 -12.27
C VAL A 299 -17.28 7.88 -10.88
N ILE A 300 -18.59 8.09 -10.73
CA ILE A 300 -19.19 8.31 -9.41
C ILE A 300 -19.26 7.08 -8.50
N TRP A 301 -19.02 5.88 -9.04
CA TRP A 301 -18.98 4.60 -8.32
C TRP A 301 -17.72 3.77 -8.64
N ASP A 302 -16.60 4.43 -8.99
CA ASP A 302 -15.34 3.74 -9.35
C ASP A 302 -14.89 2.76 -8.26
N GLY A 303 -15.09 1.47 -8.52
CA GLY A 303 -14.63 0.38 -7.67
C GLY A 303 -15.47 0.07 -6.44
N GLU A 304 -16.70 0.59 -6.33
CA GLU A 304 -17.65 0.19 -5.29
C GLU A 304 -18.77 -0.73 -5.80
N ALA A 305 -19.50 -1.34 -4.86
CA ALA A 305 -20.55 -2.31 -5.12
C ALA A 305 -21.60 -2.29 -4.01
N LEU A 306 -22.77 -2.85 -4.32
CA LEU A 306 -23.85 -3.09 -3.35
C LEU A 306 -23.94 -4.58 -3.05
N LEU A 307 -23.90 -4.97 -1.78
CA LEU A 307 -24.02 -6.37 -1.36
C LEU A 307 -25.17 -6.53 -0.37
N ASP A 308 -26.10 -7.41 -0.70
CA ASP A 308 -27.31 -7.68 0.06
C ASP A 308 -26.97 -8.09 1.50
N VAL A 309 -27.67 -7.51 2.48
CA VAL A 309 -27.49 -7.75 3.92
C VAL A 309 -27.44 -9.24 4.28
N SER A 310 -28.18 -10.10 3.58
CA SER A 310 -28.18 -11.55 3.81
C SER A 310 -26.80 -12.20 3.62
N GLU A 311 -25.95 -11.62 2.77
CA GLU A 311 -24.58 -12.07 2.55
C GLU A 311 -23.64 -11.67 3.69
N PHE A 312 -23.83 -10.47 4.26
CA PHE A 312 -23.14 -10.04 5.48
C PHE A 312 -23.47 -10.93 6.66
N GLU A 313 -24.76 -11.18 6.90
CA GLU A 313 -25.24 -12.06 7.97
C GLU A 313 -24.69 -13.48 7.83
N ARG A 314 -24.80 -14.06 6.62
CA ARG A 314 -24.31 -15.41 6.32
C ARG A 314 -22.80 -15.54 6.52
N ALA A 315 -22.06 -14.47 6.23
CA ALA A 315 -20.61 -14.43 6.38
C ALA A 315 -20.14 -14.10 7.81
N GLY A 316 -21.06 -13.79 8.73
CA GLY A 316 -20.73 -13.43 10.11
C GLY A 316 -20.17 -12.01 10.26
N TYR A 317 -20.58 -11.11 9.36
CA TYR A 317 -20.22 -9.70 9.26
C TYR A 317 -21.46 -8.78 9.36
N ALA A 318 -22.51 -9.23 10.04
CA ALA A 318 -23.73 -8.42 10.23
C ALA A 318 -23.48 -7.05 10.90
N ASP A 319 -22.38 -6.92 11.63
CA ASP A 319 -21.94 -5.67 12.30
C ASP A 319 -21.02 -4.79 11.43
N LYS A 320 -20.84 -5.14 10.15
CA LYS A 320 -19.97 -4.42 9.20
C LYS A 320 -20.80 -3.71 8.15
N GLY A 321 -20.31 -2.56 7.73
CA GLY A 321 -20.92 -1.74 6.70
C GLY A 321 -20.30 -1.97 5.32
N MET A 322 -19.11 -2.58 5.24
CA MET A 322 -18.51 -2.97 3.96
C MET A 322 -17.65 -4.24 4.01
N MET A 323 -17.47 -4.86 2.83
CA MET A 323 -16.46 -5.87 2.56
C MET A 323 -15.68 -5.51 1.30
N LEU A 324 -14.36 -5.41 1.41
CA LEU A 324 -13.48 -5.31 0.25
C LEU A 324 -13.28 -6.69 -0.36
N LEU A 325 -13.84 -6.92 -1.55
CA LEU A 325 -13.81 -8.21 -2.22
C LEU A 325 -12.70 -8.30 -3.27
N ARG A 326 -12.14 -9.50 -3.41
CA ARG A 326 -11.18 -9.88 -4.46
C ARG A 326 -11.58 -11.16 -5.16
N ASN A 327 -11.26 -11.20 -6.45
CA ASN A 327 -11.20 -12.40 -7.27
C ASN A 327 -10.23 -12.12 -8.43
N ARG A 328 -10.05 -13.08 -9.33
CA ARG A 328 -9.24 -12.91 -10.55
C ARG A 328 -9.74 -11.71 -11.36
N PHE A 329 -8.85 -10.74 -11.58
CA PHE A 329 -9.14 -9.47 -12.25
C PHE A 329 -10.38 -8.72 -11.70
N PHE A 330 -10.69 -8.89 -10.41
CA PHE A 330 -11.85 -8.31 -9.75
C PHE A 330 -11.45 -7.69 -8.42
N LYS A 331 -11.83 -6.43 -8.22
CA LYS A 331 -11.63 -5.67 -7.00
C LYS A 331 -12.82 -4.74 -6.83
N THR A 332 -13.52 -4.85 -5.70
CA THR A 332 -14.61 -3.92 -5.37
C THR A 332 -14.79 -3.75 -3.86
N CYS A 333 -15.20 -2.57 -3.42
CA CYS A 333 -15.68 -2.32 -2.06
C CYS A 333 -17.20 -2.48 -2.02
N ALA A 334 -17.68 -3.58 -1.45
CA ALA A 334 -19.10 -3.89 -1.40
C ALA A 334 -19.73 -3.38 -0.09
N PHE A 335 -20.71 -2.49 -0.19
CA PHE A 335 -21.42 -1.91 0.94
C PHE A 335 -22.64 -2.73 1.36
N ASN A 336 -22.96 -2.71 2.66
CA ASN A 336 -24.05 -3.48 3.25
C ASN A 336 -25.40 -2.82 2.94
N THR A 337 -26.16 -3.47 2.06
CA THR A 337 -27.36 -2.88 1.44
C THR A 337 -28.57 -3.77 1.67
N ASN A 338 -29.71 -3.15 1.98
CA ASN A 338 -31.03 -3.80 2.02
C ASN A 338 -31.56 -3.97 0.57
N LEU A 339 -30.81 -4.67 -0.28
CA LEU A 339 -31.04 -4.70 -1.73
C LEU A 339 -32.38 -5.34 -2.11
N GLN A 340 -32.76 -6.42 -1.44
CA GLN A 340 -34.07 -7.04 -1.67
C GLN A 340 -35.24 -6.15 -1.26
N LYS A 341 -35.04 -5.33 -0.23
CA LYS A 341 -36.03 -4.34 0.21
C LYS A 341 -36.21 -3.27 -0.85
N TRP A 342 -35.11 -2.70 -1.35
CA TRP A 342 -35.12 -1.72 -2.45
C TRP A 342 -35.91 -2.22 -3.66
N PHE A 343 -35.64 -3.45 -4.13
CA PHE A 343 -36.36 -4.02 -5.26
C PHE A 343 -37.86 -4.19 -4.99
N LYS A 344 -38.23 -4.63 -3.78
CA LYS A 344 -39.62 -4.79 -3.39
C LYS A 344 -40.36 -3.45 -3.37
N ASP A 345 -39.77 -2.44 -2.76
CA ASP A 345 -40.41 -1.13 -2.58
C ASP A 345 -40.56 -0.38 -3.91
N ASN A 346 -39.68 -0.65 -4.87
CA ASN A 346 -39.75 -0.12 -6.24
C ASN A 346 -40.53 -1.04 -7.22
N GLY A 347 -41.27 -2.04 -6.72
CA GLY A 347 -42.13 -2.88 -7.56
C GLY A 347 -41.39 -3.76 -8.59
N ILE A 348 -40.14 -4.10 -8.31
CA ILE A 348 -39.29 -4.91 -9.18
C ILE A 348 -39.59 -6.39 -8.95
N THR A 349 -40.26 -7.02 -9.93
CA THR A 349 -40.73 -8.40 -9.84
C THR A 349 -40.06 -9.33 -10.84
N THR A 350 -39.46 -8.77 -11.90
CA THR A 350 -38.79 -9.52 -12.96
C THR A 350 -37.41 -8.95 -13.26
N VAL A 351 -36.48 -9.83 -13.67
CA VAL A 351 -35.09 -9.44 -13.97
C VAL A 351 -35.00 -8.46 -15.15
N GLY A 352 -35.96 -8.47 -16.08
CA GLY A 352 -35.98 -7.55 -17.22
C GLY A 352 -36.12 -6.06 -16.83
N GLN A 353 -36.61 -5.78 -15.62
CA GLN A 353 -36.70 -4.43 -15.06
C GLN A 353 -35.36 -3.91 -14.52
N LEU A 354 -34.35 -4.78 -14.33
CA LEU A 354 -33.03 -4.37 -13.85
C LEU A 354 -32.20 -3.75 -14.96
N ALA A 355 -31.34 -2.80 -14.58
CA ALA A 355 -30.58 -1.95 -15.49
C ALA A 355 -29.16 -2.44 -15.78
N GLY A 356 -29.00 -3.74 -16.07
CA GLY A 356 -27.67 -4.29 -16.32
C GLY A 356 -27.66 -5.71 -16.85
N TYR A 357 -26.47 -6.29 -16.90
CA TYR A 357 -26.24 -7.67 -17.28
C TYR A 357 -26.34 -8.59 -16.06
N THR A 358 -27.10 -9.67 -16.18
CA THR A 358 -27.12 -10.74 -15.17
C THR A 358 -27.48 -12.08 -15.79
N THR A 359 -27.12 -13.16 -15.10
CA THR A 359 -27.54 -14.53 -15.44
C THR A 359 -28.73 -15.00 -14.59
N ALA A 360 -29.24 -14.14 -13.70
CA ALA A 360 -30.41 -14.42 -12.89
C ALA A 360 -31.67 -14.62 -13.72
N ARG A 361 -32.57 -15.47 -13.21
CA ARG A 361 -33.94 -15.59 -13.74
C ARG A 361 -34.98 -15.01 -12.79
N LYS A 362 -34.58 -14.72 -11.55
CA LYS A 362 -35.43 -14.14 -10.51
C LYS A 362 -34.68 -13.00 -9.83
N VAL A 363 -35.41 -11.97 -9.44
CA VAL A 363 -34.84 -10.80 -8.72
C VAL A 363 -34.26 -11.20 -7.36
N GLU A 364 -34.90 -12.15 -6.68
CA GLU A 364 -34.47 -12.69 -5.37
C GLU A 364 -33.05 -13.30 -5.38
N ASP A 365 -32.58 -13.71 -6.56
CA ASP A 365 -31.26 -14.31 -6.74
C ASP A 365 -30.15 -13.26 -6.72
N ILE A 366 -30.44 -12.00 -7.06
CA ILE A 366 -29.45 -10.91 -7.09
C ILE A 366 -29.01 -10.57 -5.67
N LYS A 367 -27.70 -10.66 -5.41
CA LYS A 367 -27.10 -10.36 -4.11
C LYS A 367 -25.97 -9.36 -4.18
N LEU A 368 -25.32 -9.24 -5.33
CA LEU A 368 -24.19 -8.36 -5.55
C LEU A 368 -24.47 -7.52 -6.80
N VAL A 369 -24.42 -6.21 -6.68
CA VAL A 369 -24.43 -5.26 -7.80
C VAL A 369 -23.05 -4.66 -7.91
N ILE A 370 -22.41 -4.82 -9.06
CA ILE A 370 -21.09 -4.26 -9.36
C ILE A 370 -21.17 -3.36 -10.59
N THR A 371 -20.20 -2.47 -10.71
CA THR A 371 -19.97 -1.63 -11.90
C THR A 371 -18.86 -2.19 -12.79
N GLU A 372 -18.71 -1.64 -13.99
CA GLU A 372 -17.62 -1.98 -14.92
C GLU A 372 -16.23 -1.79 -14.29
N SER A 373 -16.04 -0.71 -13.55
CA SER A 373 -14.81 -0.37 -12.84
C SER A 373 -14.38 -1.43 -11.81
N SER A 374 -15.31 -2.23 -11.28
CA SER A 374 -14.99 -3.39 -10.42
C SER A 374 -14.25 -4.52 -11.17
N LEU A 375 -14.38 -4.57 -12.50
CA LEU A 375 -13.85 -5.60 -13.39
C LEU A 375 -12.61 -5.10 -14.13
N LYS A 376 -11.45 -5.20 -13.49
CA LYS A 376 -10.15 -4.90 -14.14
C LYS A 376 -9.87 -5.82 -15.34
N TYR A 377 -10.62 -6.91 -15.48
CA TYR A 377 -10.68 -7.82 -16.61
C TYR A 377 -11.03 -7.13 -17.93
N LEU A 378 -11.95 -6.15 -17.91
CA LEU A 378 -12.46 -5.48 -19.11
C LEU A 378 -11.35 -4.74 -19.87
N LYS A 379 -10.31 -4.27 -19.16
CA LYS A 379 -9.17 -3.57 -19.75
C LYS A 379 -8.41 -4.41 -20.79
N PHE A 380 -8.48 -5.74 -20.70
CA PHE A 380 -7.72 -6.66 -21.55
C PHE A 380 -8.58 -7.42 -22.56
N MET A 381 -9.85 -7.06 -22.68
CA MET A 381 -10.73 -7.67 -23.67
C MET A 381 -10.48 -7.08 -25.06
N PRO A 382 -10.71 -7.86 -26.13
CA PRO A 382 -10.68 -7.34 -27.49
C PRO A 382 -11.60 -6.12 -27.63
N LYS A 383 -11.10 -5.06 -28.28
CA LYS A 383 -11.82 -3.77 -28.39
C LYS A 383 -13.14 -3.88 -29.16
N ASP A 384 -13.28 -4.89 -30.00
CA ASP A 384 -14.44 -5.20 -30.82
C ASP A 384 -15.47 -6.11 -30.13
N MET A 385 -15.15 -6.66 -28.94
CA MET A 385 -16.09 -7.47 -28.18
C MET A 385 -17.13 -6.61 -27.46
N SER A 386 -18.41 -7.03 -27.49
CA SER A 386 -19.45 -6.34 -26.74
C SER A 386 -19.28 -6.52 -25.23
N LEU A 387 -19.73 -5.54 -24.44
CA LEU A 387 -19.68 -5.63 -22.98
C LEU A 387 -20.40 -6.86 -22.42
N GLY A 388 -21.55 -7.24 -22.99
CA GLY A 388 -22.28 -8.44 -22.58
C GLY A 388 -21.49 -9.74 -22.79
N GLU A 389 -20.74 -9.84 -23.89
CA GLU A 389 -19.84 -10.97 -24.15
C GLU A 389 -18.63 -10.96 -23.22
N ALA A 390 -18.08 -9.78 -22.92
CA ALA A 390 -16.98 -9.62 -21.97
C ALA A 390 -17.39 -10.04 -20.55
N PHE A 391 -18.55 -9.59 -20.06
CA PHE A 391 -19.11 -9.98 -18.77
C PHE A 391 -19.36 -11.47 -18.69
N LYS A 392 -19.92 -12.06 -19.74
CA LYS A 392 -20.12 -13.51 -19.83
C LYS A 392 -18.79 -14.26 -19.74
N SER A 393 -17.78 -13.82 -20.48
CA SER A 393 -16.46 -14.44 -20.52
C SER A 393 -15.79 -14.42 -19.15
N TRP A 394 -15.82 -13.27 -18.46
CA TRP A 394 -15.32 -13.17 -17.08
C TRP A 394 -16.06 -14.11 -16.13
N LEU A 395 -17.40 -14.15 -16.18
CA LEU A 395 -18.19 -15.05 -15.34
C LEU A 395 -17.92 -16.53 -15.68
N ASP A 396 -17.76 -16.90 -16.94
CA ASP A 396 -17.43 -18.27 -17.33
C ASP A 396 -16.04 -18.67 -16.78
N ALA A 397 -15.06 -17.78 -16.91
CA ALA A 397 -13.70 -17.99 -16.44
C ALA A 397 -13.61 -18.05 -14.90
N VAL A 398 -14.24 -17.13 -14.18
CA VAL A 398 -14.21 -17.08 -12.70
C VAL A 398 -14.92 -18.27 -12.06
N TYR A 399 -15.92 -18.84 -12.73
CA TYR A 399 -16.71 -19.96 -12.20
C TYR A 399 -16.22 -21.32 -12.69
N GLU A 400 -15.50 -21.42 -13.81
CA GLU A 400 -14.89 -22.68 -14.30
C GLU A 400 -15.91 -23.82 -14.42
N GLY A 401 -17.12 -23.50 -14.92
CA GLY A 401 -18.24 -24.45 -15.02
C GLY A 401 -18.94 -24.79 -13.69
N LYS A 402 -18.47 -24.26 -12.55
CA LYS A 402 -19.10 -24.42 -11.23
C LYS A 402 -20.29 -23.48 -11.07
N THR A 403 -21.18 -23.78 -10.13
CA THR A 403 -22.36 -22.95 -9.84
C THR A 403 -22.04 -21.76 -8.92
N THR A 404 -20.95 -21.84 -8.18
CA THR A 404 -20.49 -20.81 -7.22
C THR A 404 -19.01 -20.53 -7.39
N SER A 405 -18.58 -19.29 -7.15
CA SER A 405 -17.17 -18.90 -7.05
C SER A 405 -16.85 -18.31 -5.67
N THR A 406 -15.60 -18.40 -5.26
CA THR A 406 -15.10 -17.89 -3.98
C THR A 406 -14.56 -16.48 -4.18
N PHE A 407 -15.01 -15.54 -3.36
CA PHE A 407 -14.55 -14.16 -3.31
C PHE A 407 -13.85 -13.92 -1.97
N GLY A 408 -12.60 -13.47 -2.03
CA GLY A 408 -11.80 -13.19 -0.84
C GLY A 408 -12.23 -11.88 -0.20
N VAL A 409 -12.45 -11.86 1.11
CA VAL A 409 -12.73 -10.66 1.91
C VAL A 409 -11.40 -10.15 2.44
N VAL A 410 -10.88 -9.07 1.85
CA VAL A 410 -9.56 -8.50 2.19
C VAL A 410 -9.60 -7.72 3.49
N LYS A 411 -10.62 -6.89 3.66
CA LYS A 411 -10.85 -6.11 4.88
C LYS A 411 -12.33 -5.74 4.98
N THR A 412 -12.77 -5.47 6.19
CA THR A 412 -14.03 -4.76 6.49
C THR A 412 -13.72 -3.39 7.08
N ASP A 413 -14.74 -2.56 7.27
CA ASP A 413 -14.62 -1.34 8.07
C ASP A 413 -14.22 -1.69 9.52
N LYS A 414 -13.40 -0.81 10.12
CA LYS A 414 -12.82 -1.00 11.46
C LYS A 414 -13.05 0.26 12.28
N LYS A 415 -13.48 0.07 13.53
CA LYS A 415 -13.54 1.17 14.51
C LYS A 415 -12.11 1.61 14.85
N PRO A 416 -11.88 2.91 15.12
CA PRO A 416 -10.60 3.35 15.63
C PRO A 416 -10.21 2.61 16.91
N LEU A 417 -8.91 2.47 17.13
CA LEU A 417 -8.39 1.77 18.30
C LEU A 417 -8.44 2.65 19.57
N HIS A 418 -8.32 3.97 19.41
CA HIS A 418 -8.12 4.88 20.55
C HIS A 418 -9.43 5.34 21.16
N MET A 419 -9.44 5.44 22.50
CA MET A 419 -10.53 6.00 23.31
C MET A 419 -11.89 5.42 22.92
N PHE A 420 -11.99 4.09 22.88
CA PHE A 420 -13.20 3.34 22.53
C PHE A 420 -13.73 3.57 21.10
N GLY A 421 -12.86 4.00 20.18
CA GLY A 421 -13.25 4.26 18.79
C GLY A 421 -13.62 5.70 18.48
N ASN A 422 -13.46 6.62 19.45
CA ASN A 422 -13.88 8.01 19.28
C ASN A 422 -12.77 8.92 18.76
N MET A 423 -11.51 8.52 18.90
CA MET A 423 -10.36 9.36 18.57
C MET A 423 -9.42 8.73 17.55
N VAL A 424 -8.79 9.60 16.78
CA VAL A 424 -7.83 9.27 15.75
C VAL A 424 -6.64 10.21 15.82
N TYR A 425 -5.47 9.73 15.39
CA TYR A 425 -4.30 10.57 15.24
C TYR A 425 -4.37 11.36 13.94
N THR A 426 -4.18 12.67 14.04
CA THR A 426 -3.80 13.50 12.89
C THR A 426 -2.37 13.15 12.43
N ASN A 427 -1.92 13.84 11.39
CA ASN A 427 -0.53 13.80 10.95
C ASN A 427 -0.04 15.23 10.71
N TYR A 428 1.28 15.42 10.68
CA TYR A 428 1.86 16.75 10.44
C TYR A 428 1.46 17.34 9.08
N GLN A 429 1.27 16.49 8.05
CA GLN A 429 0.90 16.95 6.71
C GLN A 429 -0.41 17.74 6.74
N LEU A 430 -1.44 17.20 7.39
CA LEU A 430 -2.72 17.89 7.57
C LEU A 430 -2.58 19.19 8.37
N ILE A 431 -1.88 19.14 9.51
CA ILE A 431 -1.77 20.32 10.38
C ILE A 431 -1.06 21.46 9.65
N ASN A 432 -0.05 21.13 8.83
CA ASN A 432 0.75 22.10 8.08
C ASN A 432 -0.01 22.75 6.90
N THR A 433 -1.19 22.24 6.53
CA THR A 433 -2.06 22.87 5.52
C THR A 433 -3.16 23.74 6.12
N ILE A 434 -3.22 23.88 7.45
CA ILE A 434 -4.27 24.66 8.12
C ILE A 434 -3.69 26.00 8.55
N ASN A 435 -4.30 27.08 8.07
CA ASN A 435 -3.94 28.45 8.46
C ASN A 435 -4.43 28.75 9.89
N ALA A 436 -3.66 28.35 10.90
CA ALA A 436 -4.00 28.55 12.30
C ALA A 436 -2.97 29.44 13.01
N ALA A 437 -3.46 30.44 13.73
CA ALA A 437 -2.64 31.31 14.56
C ALA A 437 -1.96 30.53 15.70
N PRO A 438 -0.80 30.99 16.22
CA PRO A 438 -0.11 30.33 17.33
C PRO A 438 -1.00 30.05 18.55
N GLU A 439 -1.93 30.96 18.86
CA GLU A 439 -2.88 30.80 19.96
C GLU A 439 -3.91 29.70 19.70
N GLN A 440 -4.36 29.54 18.45
CA GLN A 440 -5.26 28.45 18.05
C GLN A 440 -4.53 27.10 18.13
N ILE A 441 -3.28 27.04 17.66
CA ILE A 441 -2.44 25.83 17.78
C ILE A 441 -2.17 25.50 19.26
N ALA A 442 -1.90 26.48 20.11
CA ALA A 442 -1.74 26.25 21.54
C ALA A 442 -3.01 25.65 22.18
N LYS A 443 -4.19 26.16 21.82
CA LYS A 443 -5.49 25.59 22.25
C LYS A 443 -5.68 24.17 21.73
N PHE A 444 -5.34 23.92 20.46
CA PHE A 444 -5.42 22.60 19.84
C PHE A 444 -4.53 21.57 20.53
N LEU A 445 -3.31 21.96 20.91
CA LEU A 445 -2.36 21.07 21.58
C LEU A 445 -2.64 20.90 23.08
N SER A 446 -3.39 21.81 23.71
CA SER A 446 -3.64 21.82 25.16
C SER A 446 -4.13 20.48 25.71
N PRO A 447 -5.18 19.81 25.15
CA PRO A 447 -5.63 18.52 25.66
C PRO A 447 -4.55 17.43 25.61
N THR A 448 -3.70 17.47 24.58
CA THR A 448 -2.60 16.50 24.41
C THR A 448 -1.45 16.78 25.39
N LEU A 449 -1.17 18.05 25.68
CA LEU A 449 -0.19 18.46 26.69
C LEU A 449 -0.67 18.10 28.10
N ASP A 450 -1.95 18.29 28.40
CA ASP A 450 -2.56 17.83 29.66
C ASP A 450 -2.49 16.31 29.80
N TYR A 451 -2.73 15.57 28.70
CA TYR A 451 -2.58 14.12 28.66
C TYR A 451 -1.14 13.69 28.98
N LEU A 452 -0.14 14.37 28.42
CA LEU A 452 1.27 14.16 28.74
C LEU A 452 1.58 14.49 30.20
N GLY A 453 1.02 15.57 30.74
CA GLY A 453 1.14 15.92 32.16
C GLY A 453 0.61 14.81 33.06
N LYS A 454 -0.52 14.19 32.71
CA LYS A 454 -1.07 13.05 33.46
C LYS A 454 -0.18 11.82 33.40
N ILE A 455 0.42 11.49 32.25
CA ILE A 455 1.42 10.41 32.15
C ILE A 455 2.60 10.67 33.11
N GLN A 456 3.01 11.93 33.27
CA GLN A 456 4.14 12.30 34.12
C GLN A 456 3.84 12.24 35.63
N SER A 457 2.61 12.63 36.02
CA SER A 457 2.24 12.93 37.40
C SER A 457 1.33 11.90 38.06
N ASP A 458 0.61 11.08 37.27
CA ASP A 458 -0.37 10.10 37.76
C ASP A 458 0.06 8.67 37.38
N PRO A 459 0.56 7.87 38.34
CA PRO A 459 0.94 6.47 38.12
C PRO A 459 -0.19 5.57 37.61
N MET A 460 -1.43 5.81 38.06
CA MET A 460 -2.58 5.03 37.61
C MET A 460 -2.91 5.37 36.16
N PHE A 461 -2.78 6.64 35.78
CA PHE A 461 -2.94 7.06 34.41
C PHE A 461 -1.84 6.51 33.50
N LEU A 462 -0.57 6.52 33.93
CA LEU A 462 0.52 5.89 33.19
C LEU A 462 0.25 4.40 32.97
N ARG A 463 -0.24 3.69 34.00
CA ARG A 463 -0.62 2.28 33.88
C ARG A 463 -1.71 2.07 32.85
N TYR A 464 -2.75 2.92 32.86
CA TYR A 464 -3.81 2.91 31.86
C TYR A 464 -3.25 3.14 30.45
N TYR A 465 -2.47 4.21 30.27
CA TYR A 465 -1.86 4.55 28.98
C TYR A 465 -0.98 3.42 28.44
N ALA A 466 -0.13 2.87 29.29
CA ALA A 466 0.76 1.77 28.92
C ALA A 466 -0.04 0.52 28.52
N LYS A 467 -1.13 0.20 29.24
CA LYS A 467 -2.03 -0.89 28.88
C LYS A 467 -2.73 -0.66 27.53
N VAL A 468 -3.19 0.56 27.26
CA VAL A 468 -3.83 0.92 25.97
C VAL A 468 -2.81 0.90 24.82
N ALA A 469 -1.64 1.53 25.00
CA ALA A 469 -0.56 1.56 24.01
C ALA A 469 0.01 0.16 23.70
N SER A 470 -0.02 -0.76 24.69
CA SER A 470 0.35 -2.16 24.46
C SER A 470 -0.74 -2.97 23.74
N TYR A 471 -2.02 -2.60 23.86
CA TYR A 471 -3.08 -3.18 23.03
C TYR A 471 -2.95 -2.76 21.56
N ASP A 472 -2.43 -1.55 21.28
CA ASP A 472 -2.15 -1.08 19.92
C ASP A 472 -0.98 -1.83 19.24
N ASN A 473 -0.02 -2.34 20.02
CA ASN A 473 1.18 -3.04 19.50
C ASN A 473 1.09 -4.58 19.58
N ILE A 474 0.16 -5.13 20.36
CA ILE A 474 -0.02 -6.57 20.50
C ILE A 474 -1.16 -7.00 19.58
N THR A 475 -0.80 -7.28 18.33
CA THR A 475 -1.57 -8.24 17.53
C THR A 475 -1.83 -9.47 18.40
N GLY A 476 -3.12 -9.76 18.63
CA GLY A 476 -3.60 -10.63 19.71
C GLY A 476 -2.72 -11.85 20.01
N GLY A 477 -2.24 -11.93 21.26
CA GLY A 477 -1.81 -13.15 21.94
C GLY A 477 -0.59 -13.92 21.40
N LEU A 478 -0.05 -13.59 20.22
CA LEU A 478 0.92 -14.43 19.51
C LEU A 478 2.26 -13.75 19.20
N ALA A 479 2.47 -12.48 19.58
CA ALA A 479 3.78 -11.87 19.43
C ALA A 479 4.82 -12.64 20.28
N PRO A 480 5.91 -13.17 19.68
CA PRO A 480 6.95 -13.86 20.43
C PRO A 480 7.48 -12.94 21.54
N MET A 481 7.72 -13.51 22.71
CA MET A 481 8.24 -12.76 23.85
C MET A 481 9.59 -12.14 23.47
N ASN A 482 9.64 -10.81 23.41
CA ASN A 482 10.88 -10.06 23.24
C ASN A 482 11.18 -9.26 24.52
N VAL A 483 12.37 -8.67 24.59
CA VAL A 483 12.83 -7.91 25.76
C VAL A 483 11.86 -6.76 26.10
N GLU A 484 11.28 -6.12 25.08
CA GLU A 484 10.40 -4.97 25.23
C GLU A 484 9.03 -5.36 25.82
N ASN A 485 8.37 -6.37 25.27
CA ASN A 485 7.10 -6.89 25.76
C ASN A 485 7.25 -7.56 27.13
N TYR A 486 8.38 -8.22 27.39
CA TYR A 486 8.71 -8.76 28.72
C TYR A 486 8.87 -7.63 29.74
N ARG A 487 9.68 -6.60 29.43
CA ARG A 487 9.89 -5.42 30.29
C ARG A 487 8.55 -4.74 30.60
N HIS A 488 7.71 -4.55 29.60
CA HIS A 488 6.36 -3.99 29.78
C HIS A 488 5.50 -4.83 30.73
N ARG A 489 5.44 -6.17 30.55
CA ARG A 489 4.69 -7.07 31.44
C ARG A 489 5.17 -7.02 32.89
N VAL A 490 6.48 -7.03 33.11
CA VAL A 490 7.08 -6.90 34.44
C VAL A 490 6.65 -5.60 35.10
N ILE A 491 6.69 -4.49 34.37
CA ILE A 491 6.29 -3.18 34.89
C ILE A 491 4.80 -3.18 35.25
N MET A 492 3.93 -3.68 34.37
CA MET A 492 2.49 -3.75 34.63
C MET A 492 2.15 -4.61 35.86
N ASP A 493 2.86 -5.72 36.05
CA ASP A 493 2.68 -6.60 37.21
C ASP A 493 3.20 -5.94 38.50
N MET A 494 4.36 -5.30 38.45
CA MET A 494 4.94 -4.60 39.62
C MET A 494 4.07 -3.42 40.05
N MET A 495 3.58 -2.61 39.10
CA MET A 495 2.60 -1.54 39.37
C MET A 495 1.27 -2.06 39.95
N ALA A 496 0.93 -3.33 39.73
CA ALA A 496 -0.26 -3.95 40.31
C ALA A 496 -0.06 -4.41 41.77
N ARG A 497 1.18 -4.76 42.13
CA ARG A 497 1.51 -5.39 43.41
C ARG A 497 1.78 -4.40 44.53
N THR A 498 2.41 -3.27 44.23
CA THR A 498 2.78 -2.28 45.25
C THR A 498 2.94 -0.88 44.70
N ALA A 499 2.44 0.12 45.43
CA ALA A 499 2.65 1.54 45.12
C ALA A 499 4.12 1.97 45.34
N GLU A 500 4.88 1.25 46.16
CA GLU A 500 6.30 1.57 46.40
C GLU A 500 7.17 1.42 45.14
N PHE A 501 6.73 0.62 44.17
CA PHE A 501 7.42 0.46 42.89
C PHE A 501 7.60 1.80 42.15
N GLU A 502 6.66 2.74 42.32
CA GLU A 502 6.69 4.07 41.71
C GLU A 502 7.88 4.92 42.18
N ARG A 503 8.47 4.59 43.33
CA ARG A 503 9.66 5.30 43.87
C ARG A 503 10.97 4.77 43.29
N THR A 504 10.94 3.63 42.61
CA THR A 504 12.14 2.99 42.04
C THR A 504 12.64 3.75 40.82
N ASP A 505 13.94 3.69 40.58
CA ASP A 505 14.53 4.30 39.38
C ASP A 505 14.07 3.57 38.12
N PHE A 506 13.79 2.27 38.21
CA PHE A 506 13.25 1.49 37.10
C PHE A 506 11.90 2.03 36.60
N TYR A 507 10.99 2.38 37.52
CA TYR A 507 9.72 3.04 37.18
C TYR A 507 9.95 4.43 36.57
N LYS A 508 10.80 5.26 37.18
CA LYS A 508 11.10 6.61 36.69
C LYS A 508 11.68 6.57 35.26
N THR A 509 12.63 5.67 35.01
CA THR A 509 13.20 5.47 33.67
C THR A 509 12.13 5.06 32.65
N TYR A 510 11.24 4.13 33.00
CA TYR A 510 10.16 3.73 32.11
C TYR A 510 9.19 4.87 31.79
N ARG A 511 8.77 5.64 32.81
CA ARG A 511 7.94 6.83 32.63
C ARG A 511 8.63 7.83 31.70
N ASP A 512 9.90 8.12 31.93
CA ASP A 512 10.63 9.11 31.15
C ASP A 512 10.81 8.65 29.68
N GLU A 513 11.00 7.34 29.45
CA GLU A 513 10.99 6.74 28.11
C GLU A 513 9.62 6.86 27.42
N LEU A 514 8.52 6.55 28.11
CA LEU A 514 7.17 6.72 27.59
C LEU A 514 6.88 8.20 27.25
N CYS A 515 7.23 9.12 28.14
CA CYS A 515 7.08 10.55 27.90
C CYS A 515 7.93 11.02 26.72
N ARG A 516 9.16 10.51 26.56
CA ARG A 516 10.01 10.81 25.39
C ARG A 516 9.34 10.31 24.12
N SER A 517 8.90 9.05 24.09
CA SER A 517 8.18 8.47 22.95
C SER A 517 6.92 9.26 22.58
N PHE A 518 6.13 9.66 23.58
CA PHE A 518 4.94 10.49 23.39
C PHE A 518 5.29 11.85 22.76
N LYS A 519 6.32 12.54 23.28
CA LYS A 519 6.80 13.82 22.73
C LYS A 519 7.29 13.67 21.28
N GLU A 520 8.02 12.60 20.96
CA GLU A 520 8.48 12.34 19.59
C GLU A 520 7.31 12.07 18.63
N ARG A 521 6.22 11.43 19.09
CA ARG A 521 4.99 11.29 18.30
C ARG A 521 4.32 12.65 18.07
N MET A 522 4.23 13.49 19.10
CA MET A 522 3.66 14.84 18.95
C MET A 522 4.43 15.68 17.93
N LYS A 523 5.77 15.63 17.92
CA LYS A 523 6.61 16.33 16.93
C LYS A 523 6.33 15.88 15.49
N LYS A 524 5.84 14.66 15.30
CA LYS A 524 5.41 14.12 13.98
C LYS A 524 3.95 14.49 13.65
N GLY A 525 3.35 15.40 14.40
CA GLY A 525 1.95 15.80 14.26
C GLY A 525 0.95 14.70 14.63
N LYS A 526 1.34 13.68 15.39
CA LYS A 526 0.43 12.65 15.89
C LYS A 526 -0.34 13.19 17.09
N ILE A 527 -1.34 14.03 16.84
CA ILE A 527 -2.22 14.63 17.83
C ILE A 527 -3.58 13.92 17.81
N LEU A 528 -4.12 13.57 18.98
CA LEU A 528 -5.43 12.92 19.05
C LEU A 528 -6.54 13.96 18.88
N VAL A 529 -7.46 13.68 17.96
CA VAL A 529 -8.68 14.47 17.76
C VAL A 529 -9.89 13.54 17.78
N GLU A 530 -11.05 14.09 18.12
CA GLU A 530 -12.31 13.40 17.83
C GLU A 530 -12.43 13.20 16.33
N GLY A 531 -12.62 11.96 15.90
CA GLY A 531 -12.57 11.62 14.49
C GLY A 531 -12.26 10.16 14.25
N ASN A 532 -12.33 9.77 12.98
CA ASN A 532 -11.91 8.46 12.50
C ASN A 532 -11.55 8.48 11.02
N TYR A 533 -10.92 7.41 10.55
CA TYR A 533 -10.76 7.16 9.12
C TYR A 533 -12.01 6.44 8.62
N GLN A 534 -12.79 7.09 7.79
CA GLN A 534 -14.03 6.54 7.24
C GLN A 534 -13.83 6.12 5.79
N THR A 535 -14.36 4.95 5.43
CA THR A 535 -14.41 4.48 4.04
C THR A 535 -15.41 5.32 3.26
N ILE A 536 -14.97 5.79 2.09
CA ILE A 536 -15.75 6.67 1.22
C ILE A 536 -16.74 5.83 0.41
N PHE A 537 -18.02 6.22 0.42
CA PHE A 537 -19.10 5.63 -0.38
C PHE A 537 -19.69 6.71 -1.30
N GLY A 538 -19.51 6.61 -2.61
CA GLY A 538 -19.93 7.62 -3.57
C GLY A 538 -21.41 7.48 -3.95
N ASN A 539 -22.20 8.56 -3.85
CA ASN A 539 -23.56 8.64 -4.41
C ASN A 539 -24.40 7.35 -4.25
N PRO A 540 -24.59 6.85 -3.00
CA PRO A 540 -25.15 5.53 -2.73
C PRO A 540 -26.59 5.38 -3.21
N TYR A 541 -27.40 6.42 -3.05
CA TYR A 541 -28.80 6.40 -3.47
C TYR A 541 -28.93 6.39 -4.99
N GLU A 542 -28.12 7.18 -5.68
CA GLU A 542 -28.03 7.13 -7.14
C GLU A 542 -27.59 5.75 -7.63
N PHE A 543 -26.72 5.05 -6.90
CA PHE A 543 -26.32 3.68 -7.25
C PHE A 543 -27.53 2.72 -7.21
N LEU A 544 -28.32 2.78 -6.14
CA LEU A 544 -29.58 2.02 -6.04
C LEU A 544 -30.56 2.40 -7.16
N TYR A 545 -30.74 3.70 -7.39
CA TYR A 545 -31.61 4.22 -8.43
C TYR A 545 -31.23 3.70 -9.82
N ALA A 546 -29.93 3.69 -10.13
CA ALA A 546 -29.39 3.20 -11.38
C ALA A 546 -29.55 1.68 -11.56
N THR A 547 -29.79 0.90 -10.51
CA THR A 547 -30.06 -0.55 -10.65
C THR A 547 -31.38 -0.87 -11.36
N VAL A 548 -32.32 0.09 -11.39
CA VAL A 548 -33.67 -0.07 -11.97
C VAL A 548 -34.00 0.97 -13.04
N HIS A 549 -33.17 2.02 -13.20
CA HIS A 549 -33.32 3.05 -14.22
C HIS A 549 -32.15 3.04 -15.21
N LYS A 550 -32.33 2.35 -16.36
CA LYS A 550 -31.31 2.21 -17.42
C LYS A 550 -30.81 3.54 -17.98
N ASP A 551 -31.71 4.52 -18.06
CA ASP A 551 -31.47 5.82 -18.68
C ASP A 551 -31.03 6.89 -17.67
N TYR A 552 -30.69 6.49 -16.44
CA TYR A 552 -30.18 7.42 -15.42
C TYR A 552 -28.84 8.03 -15.86
N GLU A 553 -28.72 9.36 -15.76
CA GLU A 553 -27.48 10.09 -16.01
C GLU A 553 -27.19 11.02 -14.83
N PRO A 554 -25.92 11.12 -14.37
CA PRO A 554 -25.54 11.87 -13.17
C PRO A 554 -25.34 13.36 -13.46
N THR A 555 -26.41 14.03 -13.87
CA THR A 555 -26.39 15.49 -14.15
C THR A 555 -26.56 16.31 -12.89
N GLU A 556 -27.41 15.87 -11.98
CA GLU A 556 -27.68 16.48 -10.67
C GLU A 556 -27.80 15.36 -9.63
N SER A 557 -27.36 15.61 -8.40
CA SER A 557 -27.53 14.62 -7.32
C SER A 557 -29.00 14.53 -6.92
N LEU A 558 -29.44 13.33 -6.57
CA LEU A 558 -30.81 13.08 -6.13
C LEU A 558 -31.03 13.39 -4.64
N LEU A 559 -29.95 13.43 -3.85
CA LEU A 559 -30.02 13.66 -2.40
C LEU A 559 -29.12 14.79 -1.93
N PHE A 560 -27.86 14.80 -2.33
CA PHE A 560 -26.86 15.70 -1.75
C PHE A 560 -26.82 17.05 -2.47
N GLU A 561 -26.74 18.12 -1.70
CA GLU A 561 -26.25 19.41 -2.22
C GLU A 561 -24.71 19.41 -2.37
N GLU A 562 -24.16 20.47 -2.93
CA GLU A 562 -22.74 20.54 -3.32
C GLU A 562 -21.77 20.20 -2.17
N ASN A 563 -21.99 20.70 -0.96
CA ASN A 563 -21.08 20.54 0.19
C ASN A 563 -21.67 19.66 1.30
N GLU A 564 -22.47 18.67 0.94
CA GLU A 564 -23.08 17.74 1.89
C GLU A 564 -22.42 16.36 1.83
N ALA A 565 -22.35 15.72 2.99
CA ALA A 565 -21.96 14.33 3.14
C ALA A 565 -22.81 13.70 4.25
N TYR A 566 -22.84 12.38 4.33
CA TYR A 566 -23.55 11.69 5.40
C TYR A 566 -22.68 10.66 6.12
N THR A 567 -22.64 10.75 7.44
CA THR A 567 -22.14 9.69 8.31
C THR A 567 -22.95 9.66 9.59
N ASN A 568 -23.28 8.45 10.07
CA ASN A 568 -23.96 8.27 11.36
C ASN A 568 -23.02 8.43 12.58
N ARG A 569 -21.77 8.84 12.37
CA ARG A 569 -20.80 9.10 13.45
C ARG A 569 -20.99 10.46 14.10
N PHE A 570 -21.41 11.48 13.35
CA PHE A 570 -21.44 12.88 13.79
C PHE A 570 -22.87 13.41 13.75
N GLU A 571 -23.10 14.55 14.41
CA GLU A 571 -24.43 15.13 14.49
C GLU A 571 -24.84 15.76 13.16
N ASP A 572 -26.15 15.87 12.94
CA ASP A 572 -26.72 16.55 11.80
C ASP A 572 -26.37 18.05 11.80
N GLY A 573 -26.01 18.59 10.65
CA GLY A 573 -25.58 19.98 10.46
C GLY A 573 -24.16 20.29 10.92
N GLU A 574 -23.39 19.32 11.42
CA GLU A 574 -22.01 19.53 11.88
C GLU A 574 -21.03 19.67 10.70
N TRP A 575 -20.13 20.66 10.76
CA TRP A 575 -19.07 20.82 9.77
C TRP A 575 -17.94 19.82 10.02
N LEU A 576 -17.52 19.15 8.96
CA LEU A 576 -16.52 18.09 8.98
C LEU A 576 -15.33 18.50 8.12
N LEU A 577 -14.14 18.44 8.72
CA LEU A 577 -12.89 18.45 7.98
C LEU A 577 -12.56 17.03 7.53
N CYS A 578 -12.35 16.88 6.23
CA CYS A 578 -11.97 15.62 5.62
C CYS A 578 -10.62 15.72 4.90
N ALA A 579 -9.78 14.69 5.08
CA ALA A 579 -8.46 14.63 4.46
C ALA A 579 -8.01 13.20 4.17
N ARG A 580 -7.59 12.94 2.93
CA ARG A 580 -7.04 11.65 2.51
C ARG A 580 -5.51 11.68 2.59
N SER A 581 -4.90 10.56 2.98
CA SER A 581 -3.44 10.42 2.99
C SER A 581 -2.92 9.75 1.70
N PRO A 582 -1.75 10.16 1.16
CA PRO A 582 -0.94 11.29 1.62
C PRO A 582 -1.65 12.62 1.36
N HIS A 583 -1.60 13.51 2.36
CA HIS A 583 -2.21 14.83 2.27
C HIS A 583 -1.14 15.82 1.83
N ILE A 584 -1.35 16.52 0.71
CA ILE A 584 -0.29 17.32 0.10
C ILE A 584 -0.50 18.81 0.35
N THR A 585 -1.69 19.33 0.04
CA THR A 585 -1.93 20.78 0.01
C THR A 585 -3.30 21.20 0.53
N MET A 586 -3.51 22.51 0.72
CA MET A 586 -4.74 23.10 1.23
C MET A 586 -5.91 22.83 0.28
N GLY A 587 -5.65 22.87 -1.03
CA GLY A 587 -6.61 22.48 -2.07
C GLY A 587 -7.03 21.01 -2.03
N ASN A 588 -6.38 20.15 -1.21
CA ASN A 588 -6.82 18.78 -0.98
C ASN A 588 -7.75 18.59 0.23
N LEU A 589 -7.95 19.63 1.05
CA LEU A 589 -8.95 19.57 2.11
C LEU A 589 -10.33 19.43 1.46
N TYR A 590 -11.18 18.60 2.06
CA TYR A 590 -12.59 18.47 1.71
C TYR A 590 -13.42 18.85 2.93
N ILE A 591 -14.17 19.94 2.83
CA ILE A 591 -14.97 20.49 3.92
C ILE A 591 -16.43 20.33 3.54
N VAL A 592 -17.19 19.69 4.41
CA VAL A 592 -18.60 19.34 4.18
C VAL A 592 -19.42 19.48 5.44
N GLN A 593 -20.72 19.69 5.27
CA GLN A 593 -21.69 19.58 6.34
C GLN A 593 -22.26 18.16 6.37
N ASN A 594 -22.31 17.56 7.57
CA ASN A 594 -22.99 16.29 7.77
C ASN A 594 -24.50 16.49 7.68
N GLN A 595 -25.19 15.74 6.83
CA GLN A 595 -26.63 15.83 6.64
C GLN A 595 -27.24 14.44 6.64
N SER A 596 -28.33 14.26 7.38
CA SER A 596 -29.01 12.97 7.54
C SER A 596 -30.06 12.77 6.46
N TYR A 597 -30.08 11.58 5.86
CA TYR A 597 -31.05 11.21 4.82
C TYR A 597 -31.74 9.90 5.19
N GLU A 598 -33.06 9.94 5.35
CA GLU A 598 -33.88 8.75 5.66
C GLU A 598 -33.72 7.68 4.57
N GLU A 599 -33.56 8.10 3.31
CA GLU A 599 -33.33 7.21 2.18
C GLU A 599 -32.04 6.39 2.32
N ILE A 600 -30.97 6.99 2.86
CA ILE A 600 -29.71 6.27 3.08
C ILE A 600 -29.88 5.29 4.24
N ASP A 601 -30.46 5.73 5.35
CA ASP A 601 -30.66 4.89 6.54
C ASP A 601 -31.60 3.70 6.29
N GLU A 602 -32.58 3.87 5.41
CA GLU A 602 -33.54 2.83 5.06
C GLU A 602 -32.90 1.69 4.25
N TYR A 603 -31.97 2.02 3.34
CA TYR A 603 -31.43 1.06 2.38
C TYR A 603 -29.98 0.63 2.65
N PHE A 604 -29.27 1.28 3.55
CA PHE A 604 -27.87 0.95 3.86
C PHE A 604 -27.62 0.75 5.35
N ASN A 605 -26.97 -0.36 5.69
CA ASN A 605 -26.61 -0.68 7.07
C ASN A 605 -25.21 -0.12 7.38
N LEU A 606 -25.10 1.20 7.40
CA LEU A 606 -23.82 1.90 7.57
C LEU A 606 -23.29 1.79 9.00
N THR A 607 -21.99 1.62 9.14
CA THR A 607 -21.31 1.78 10.44
C THR A 607 -20.76 3.19 10.56
N SER A 608 -20.37 3.57 11.77
CA SER A 608 -19.71 4.86 12.04
C SER A 608 -18.36 5.05 11.35
N ALA A 609 -17.89 4.07 10.58
CA ALA A 609 -16.64 4.09 9.83
C ALA A 609 -16.88 4.25 8.32
N ILE A 610 -18.07 4.68 7.91
CA ILE A 610 -18.42 4.96 6.51
C ILE A 610 -18.93 6.39 6.40
N VAL A 611 -18.54 7.07 5.33
CA VAL A 611 -19.03 8.38 4.92
C VAL A 611 -19.54 8.29 3.50
N CYS A 612 -20.79 8.69 3.30
CA CYS A 612 -21.39 8.87 1.99
C CYS A 612 -21.06 10.27 1.48
N VAL A 613 -20.66 10.38 0.21
CA VAL A 613 -20.21 11.64 -0.40
C VAL A 613 -20.82 11.85 -1.77
N ASN A 614 -20.90 13.12 -2.18
CA ASN A 614 -21.33 13.50 -3.51
C ASN A 614 -20.13 13.69 -4.46
N ALA A 615 -20.19 13.04 -5.63
CA ALA A 615 -19.25 13.20 -6.74
C ALA A 615 -19.92 13.74 -8.01
N ILE A 616 -21.20 14.09 -7.94
CA ILE A 616 -21.96 14.70 -9.02
C ILE A 616 -21.83 16.22 -8.88
N GLY A 617 -21.25 16.88 -9.89
CA GLY A 617 -21.01 18.33 -9.85
C GLY A 617 -19.98 18.79 -8.81
N ASN A 618 -19.35 17.87 -8.06
CA ASN A 618 -18.37 18.18 -7.01
C ASN A 618 -17.00 17.60 -7.37
N ASN A 619 -15.93 18.40 -7.27
CA ASN A 619 -14.56 17.99 -7.61
C ASN A 619 -13.87 17.11 -6.54
N ILE A 620 -14.62 16.26 -5.85
CA ILE A 620 -14.13 15.45 -4.72
C ILE A 620 -12.99 14.51 -5.12
N GLN A 621 -13.07 13.88 -6.29
CA GLN A 621 -12.06 12.89 -6.72
C GLN A 621 -10.69 13.53 -6.89
N GLN A 622 -10.59 14.71 -7.52
CA GLN A 622 -9.31 15.42 -7.65
C GLN A 622 -8.92 16.07 -6.32
N ARG A 623 -9.89 16.63 -5.57
CA ARG A 623 -9.67 17.26 -4.26
C ARG A 623 -9.02 16.29 -3.29
N LEU A 624 -9.55 15.07 -3.16
CA LEU A 624 -8.94 14.02 -2.35
C LEU A 624 -7.80 13.29 -3.08
N ASN A 625 -7.05 14.00 -3.93
CA ASN A 625 -5.83 13.54 -4.58
C ASN A 625 -6.01 12.23 -5.39
N GLY A 626 -7.03 12.21 -6.25
CA GLY A 626 -7.38 11.07 -7.11
C GLY A 626 -8.06 9.93 -6.36
N CYS A 627 -8.97 10.23 -5.42
CA CYS A 627 -9.69 9.17 -4.72
C CYS A 627 -10.64 8.40 -5.65
N ASP A 628 -10.80 7.11 -5.38
CA ASP A 628 -11.89 6.29 -5.89
C ASP A 628 -12.71 5.75 -4.70
N TYR A 629 -13.62 4.81 -4.97
CA TYR A 629 -14.48 4.21 -3.95
C TYR A 629 -14.13 2.73 -3.74
N ASP A 630 -12.90 2.33 -4.07
CA ASP A 630 -12.44 0.95 -4.02
C ASP A 630 -11.95 0.50 -2.62
N SER A 631 -12.51 1.15 -1.58
CA SER A 631 -12.22 1.10 -0.13
C SER A 631 -11.22 2.13 0.38
N ASP A 632 -11.06 3.20 -0.39
CA ASP A 632 -10.37 4.40 0.03
C ASP A 632 -10.97 4.99 1.31
N THR A 633 -10.11 5.57 2.13
CA THR A 633 -10.49 6.15 3.43
C THR A 633 -9.95 7.55 3.59
N MET A 634 -10.73 8.42 4.22
CA MET A 634 -10.29 9.75 4.63
C MET A 634 -10.46 9.93 6.13
N LEU A 635 -9.59 10.73 6.74
CA LEU A 635 -9.85 11.29 8.06
C LEU A 635 -11.13 12.11 7.96
N VAL A 636 -12.04 11.94 8.93
CA VAL A 636 -13.21 12.79 9.14
C VAL A 636 -13.19 13.27 10.59
N THR A 637 -13.21 14.58 10.79
CA THR A 637 -13.18 15.18 12.13
C THR A 637 -14.04 16.45 12.22
N PRO A 638 -14.87 16.58 13.27
CA PRO A 638 -15.62 17.81 13.56
C PRO A 638 -14.81 18.81 14.41
N ASN A 639 -13.50 18.59 14.59
CA ASN A 639 -12.71 19.43 15.47
C ASN A 639 -12.64 20.87 14.95
N LYS A 640 -13.41 21.77 15.57
CA LYS A 640 -13.54 23.18 15.21
C LYS A 640 -12.22 23.94 15.12
N LEU A 641 -11.22 23.56 15.93
CA LEU A 641 -9.89 24.21 15.87
C LEU A 641 -9.12 23.89 14.59
N LEU A 642 -9.55 22.86 13.85
CA LEU A 642 -9.04 22.51 12.53
C LEU A 642 -10.05 22.89 11.44
N CYS A 643 -11.34 22.61 11.66
CA CYS A 643 -12.39 22.80 10.68
C CYS A 643 -12.69 24.27 10.39
N ASP A 644 -12.79 25.12 11.41
CA ASP A 644 -13.14 26.54 11.23
C ASP A 644 -12.09 27.28 10.36
N PRO A 645 -10.78 27.25 10.68
CA PRO A 645 -9.77 27.91 9.84
C PRO A 645 -9.65 27.29 8.45
N ALA A 646 -9.87 25.99 8.29
CA ALA A 646 -9.86 25.35 6.99
C ALA A 646 -11.06 25.76 6.12
N ASN A 647 -12.23 25.95 6.73
CA ASN A 647 -13.45 26.36 6.06
C ASN A 647 -13.38 27.82 5.60
N GLU A 648 -12.81 28.71 6.42
CA GLU A 648 -12.57 30.12 6.07
C GLU A 648 -11.74 30.27 4.79
N GLU A 649 -10.79 29.35 4.56
CA GLU A 649 -9.86 29.39 3.45
C GLU A 649 -10.25 28.49 2.26
N TYR A 650 -11.36 27.76 2.36
CA TYR A 650 -11.66 26.62 1.48
C TYR A 650 -11.72 26.96 -0.01
N TYR A 651 -12.29 28.13 -0.33
CA TYR A 651 -12.46 28.61 -1.70
C TYR A 651 -11.31 29.49 -2.20
N HIS A 652 -10.31 29.79 -1.36
CA HIS A 652 -9.12 30.53 -1.77
C HIS A 652 -8.11 29.66 -2.52
N TYR A 653 -8.19 28.34 -2.38
CA TYR A 653 -7.24 27.39 -2.95
C TYR A 653 -7.86 26.52 -4.04
N GLY A 654 -7.48 26.76 -5.29
CA GLY A 654 -7.90 25.94 -6.42
C GLY A 654 -7.39 24.50 -6.33
N VAL A 655 -8.24 23.52 -6.60
CA VAL A 655 -7.92 22.09 -6.50
C VAL A 655 -6.83 21.70 -7.51
N PRO A 656 -5.77 20.96 -7.13
CA PRO A 656 -4.83 20.39 -8.09
C PRO A 656 -5.51 19.37 -9.00
N VAL A 657 -5.41 19.53 -10.31
CA VAL A 657 -6.01 18.63 -11.31
C VAL A 657 -4.93 18.17 -12.28
N CYS A 658 -4.78 16.85 -12.42
CA CYS A 658 -3.85 16.28 -13.38
C CYS A 658 -4.44 16.36 -14.80
N LYS A 659 -3.74 17.03 -15.72
CA LYS A 659 -4.07 17.09 -17.16
C LYS A 659 -3.05 16.35 -18.02
N ILE A 660 -2.40 15.35 -17.42
CA ILE A 660 -1.33 14.57 -18.05
C ILE A 660 -1.89 13.19 -18.35
N ASP A 661 -1.92 12.86 -19.64
CA ASP A 661 -2.34 11.54 -20.08
C ASP A 661 -1.26 10.50 -19.74
N PRO A 662 -1.64 9.36 -19.15
CA PRO A 662 -0.73 8.23 -19.03
C PRO A 662 -0.25 7.81 -20.41
N ILE A 663 1.06 7.66 -20.57
CA ILE A 663 1.60 7.03 -21.78
C ILE A 663 1.53 5.51 -21.60
N GLY A 664 0.85 4.84 -22.53
CA GLY A 664 1.06 3.42 -22.73
C GLY A 664 2.46 3.24 -23.33
N LYS A 665 3.51 3.25 -22.51
CA LYS A 665 4.86 2.96 -23.01
C LYS A 665 4.83 1.58 -23.65
N THR A 666 4.88 1.58 -24.98
CA THR A 666 5.18 0.42 -25.83
C THR A 666 6.58 -0.15 -25.55
N ASP A 667 7.37 0.53 -24.71
CA ASP A 667 8.76 0.19 -24.37
C ASP A 667 8.89 -1.08 -23.52
N TYR A 668 7.79 -1.54 -22.89
CA TYR A 668 7.79 -2.71 -22.02
C TYR A 668 6.99 -3.84 -22.66
N GLU A 669 7.69 -4.69 -23.41
CA GLU A 669 7.13 -5.89 -24.02
C GLU A 669 6.85 -6.97 -22.96
N ASN A 670 5.95 -7.90 -23.27
CA ASN A 670 5.74 -9.13 -22.49
C ASN A 670 6.92 -10.10 -22.66
N SER A 671 8.10 -9.70 -22.21
CA SER A 671 9.31 -10.52 -22.19
C SER A 671 9.99 -10.38 -20.84
N PRO A 672 10.78 -11.38 -20.39
CA PRO A 672 11.53 -11.28 -19.13
C PRO A 672 12.32 -9.98 -19.00
N ARG A 673 12.98 -9.57 -20.09
CA ARG A 673 13.73 -8.31 -20.18
C ARG A 673 12.83 -7.08 -20.10
N GLY A 674 11.71 -7.07 -20.83
CA GLY A 674 10.74 -5.96 -20.80
C GLY A 674 10.15 -5.77 -19.40
N ILE A 675 9.76 -6.87 -18.76
CA ILE A 675 9.20 -6.86 -17.40
C ILE A 675 10.25 -6.48 -16.36
N ALA A 676 11.51 -6.94 -16.49
CA ALA A 676 12.59 -6.54 -15.59
C ALA A 676 12.83 -5.02 -15.64
N LYS A 677 12.89 -4.43 -16.84
CA LYS A 677 13.00 -2.97 -17.04
C LYS A 677 11.81 -2.22 -16.44
N LEU A 678 10.60 -2.75 -16.61
CA LEU A 678 9.38 -2.18 -16.04
C LEU A 678 9.46 -2.15 -14.51
N ASP A 679 9.79 -3.27 -13.88
CA ASP A 679 9.87 -3.38 -12.42
C ASP A 679 11.02 -2.52 -11.86
N VAL A 680 12.11 -2.29 -12.61
CA VAL A 680 13.19 -1.34 -12.24
C VAL A 680 12.66 0.09 -12.22
N ALA A 681 11.94 0.49 -13.26
CA ALA A 681 11.37 1.83 -13.34
C ALA A 681 10.37 2.10 -12.20
N ILE A 682 9.60 1.08 -11.80
CA ILE A 682 8.61 1.17 -10.71
C ILE A 682 9.27 1.19 -9.33
N SER A 683 10.36 0.45 -9.11
CA SER A 683 11.00 0.36 -7.79
C SER A 683 11.72 1.63 -7.32
N ASN A 684 11.97 2.57 -8.24
CA ASN A 684 12.48 3.90 -7.90
C ASN A 684 11.35 4.77 -7.33
N ASN A 685 11.08 4.63 -6.03
CA ASN A 685 9.98 5.27 -5.32
C ASN A 685 10.38 6.64 -4.75
N LEU A 686 9.81 7.73 -5.31
CA LEU A 686 10.06 9.11 -4.88
C LEU A 686 8.93 9.71 -4.03
N ILE A 687 7.91 8.92 -3.66
CA ILE A 687 6.73 9.42 -2.94
C ILE A 687 7.14 10.15 -1.65
N GLY A 688 8.08 9.58 -0.89
CA GLY A 688 8.55 10.18 0.36
C GLY A 688 9.22 11.54 0.16
N ASP A 689 10.06 11.67 -0.86
CA ASP A 689 10.79 12.90 -1.17
C ASP A 689 9.84 13.99 -1.67
N ILE A 690 8.91 13.65 -2.57
CA ILE A 690 7.87 14.55 -3.09
C ILE A 690 7.01 15.08 -1.95
N VAL A 691 6.54 14.19 -1.08
CA VAL A 691 5.70 14.57 0.07
C VAL A 691 6.49 15.47 1.02
N ASN A 692 7.75 15.13 1.35
CA ASN A 692 8.57 15.96 2.22
C ASN A 692 8.81 17.37 1.64
N LEU A 693 9.10 17.46 0.33
CA LEU A 693 9.27 18.73 -0.36
C LEU A 693 7.97 19.56 -0.33
N SER A 694 6.81 18.93 -0.56
CA SER A 694 5.53 19.62 -0.46
C SER A 694 5.29 20.22 0.92
N GLN A 695 5.66 19.50 1.98
CA GLN A 695 5.51 20.01 3.35
C GLN A 695 6.46 21.15 3.66
N PHE A 696 7.69 21.11 3.13
CA PHE A 696 8.60 22.25 3.20
C PHE A 696 8.04 23.49 2.51
N LEU A 697 7.48 23.33 1.30
CA LEU A 697 6.88 24.44 0.55
C LEU A 697 5.62 25.00 1.24
N ASN A 698 4.78 24.16 1.83
CA ASN A 698 3.64 24.61 2.64
C ASN A 698 4.12 25.47 3.83
N SER A 699 5.16 25.04 4.53
CA SER A 699 5.72 25.83 5.63
C SER A 699 6.32 27.15 5.14
N LEU A 700 6.99 27.15 3.97
CA LEU A 700 7.51 28.37 3.35
C LEU A 700 6.37 29.34 2.96
N TYR A 701 5.30 28.82 2.36
CA TYR A 701 4.11 29.59 1.99
C TYR A 701 3.52 30.33 3.21
N TRP A 702 3.27 29.60 4.30
CA TRP A 702 2.75 30.21 5.53
C TRP A 702 3.74 31.16 6.20
N ASN A 703 5.04 30.86 6.13
CA ASN A 703 6.08 31.73 6.66
C ASN A 703 6.09 33.09 5.97
N GLU A 704 6.03 33.13 4.64
CA GLU A 704 6.01 34.39 3.90
C GLU A 704 4.75 35.22 4.19
N ILE A 705 3.59 34.58 4.33
CA ILE A 705 2.34 35.25 4.73
C ILE A 705 2.47 35.83 6.15
N ALA A 706 3.03 35.06 7.09
CA ALA A 706 3.26 35.52 8.46
C ALA A 706 4.23 36.72 8.52
N TYR A 707 5.15 36.85 7.56
CA TYR A 707 6.04 38.01 7.42
C TYR A 707 5.44 39.16 6.58
N GLY A 708 4.16 39.10 6.23
CA GLY A 708 3.40 40.21 5.67
C GLY A 708 3.28 40.22 4.16
N ARG A 709 3.68 39.16 3.45
CA ARG A 709 3.37 39.01 2.02
C ARG A 709 1.91 38.63 1.82
N SER A 710 1.32 39.09 0.72
CA SER A 710 -0.03 38.67 0.34
C SER A 710 -0.03 37.27 -0.27
N MET A 711 -1.18 36.58 -0.22
CA MET A 711 -1.35 35.27 -0.87
C MET A 711 -1.05 35.31 -2.38
N ASP A 712 -1.33 36.44 -3.05
CA ASP A 712 -1.03 36.62 -4.47
C ASP A 712 0.48 36.69 -4.75
N GLU A 713 1.25 37.36 -3.88
CA GLU A 713 2.71 37.48 -4.02
C GLU A 713 3.42 36.12 -3.87
N VAL A 714 2.83 35.19 -3.12
CA VAL A 714 3.38 33.86 -2.85
C VAL A 714 2.64 32.74 -3.57
N LYS A 715 1.68 33.07 -4.45
CA LYS A 715 0.86 32.09 -5.18
C LYS A 715 1.68 31.08 -5.97
N TRP A 716 2.84 31.48 -6.49
CA TRP A 716 3.74 30.58 -7.20
C TRP A 716 4.21 29.39 -6.35
N ILE A 717 4.36 29.56 -5.03
CA ILE A 717 4.71 28.46 -4.12
C ILE A 717 3.55 27.46 -4.07
N TYR A 718 2.31 27.94 -3.98
CA TYR A 718 1.12 27.09 -4.01
C TYR A 718 1.03 26.31 -5.33
N LEU A 719 1.30 26.96 -6.48
CA LEU A 719 1.34 26.30 -7.78
C LEU A 719 2.41 25.20 -7.83
N ASP A 720 3.58 25.42 -7.24
CA ASP A 720 4.61 24.38 -7.12
C ASP A 720 4.16 23.23 -6.21
N VAL A 721 3.46 23.51 -5.10
CA VAL A 721 2.86 22.45 -4.27
C VAL A 721 1.81 21.66 -5.06
N CYS A 722 1.00 22.30 -5.91
CA CYS A 722 0.05 21.61 -6.78
C CYS A 722 0.74 20.65 -7.77
N LYS A 723 1.91 21.02 -8.32
CA LYS A 723 2.72 20.10 -9.14
C LYS A 723 3.13 18.87 -8.33
N LEU A 724 3.58 19.06 -7.09
CA LEU A 724 3.95 17.96 -6.20
C LEU A 724 2.75 17.09 -5.80
N ALA A 725 1.55 17.67 -5.67
CA ALA A 725 0.32 16.91 -5.44
C ALA A 725 0.05 15.94 -6.58
N VAL A 726 0.04 16.43 -7.82
CA VAL A 726 -0.14 15.60 -9.02
C VAL A 726 0.99 14.58 -9.18
N LEU A 727 2.25 14.99 -8.96
CA LEU A 727 3.41 14.11 -9.05
C LEU A 727 3.35 12.97 -8.03
N SER A 728 2.84 13.23 -6.82
CA SER A 728 2.63 12.20 -5.79
C SER A 728 1.63 11.14 -6.24
N GLY A 729 0.52 11.55 -6.87
CA GLY A 729 -0.47 10.64 -7.45
C GLY A 729 0.12 9.78 -8.56
N MET A 730 0.89 10.39 -9.47
CA MET A 730 1.55 9.70 -10.57
C MET A 730 2.55 8.63 -10.07
N GLU A 731 3.35 8.94 -9.05
CA GLU A 731 4.30 7.98 -8.47
C GLU A 731 3.61 6.84 -7.71
N ILE A 732 2.47 7.09 -7.06
CA ILE A 732 1.65 6.03 -6.44
C ILE A 732 1.12 5.08 -7.51
N ASP A 733 0.62 5.62 -8.62
CA ASP A 733 -0.01 4.86 -9.70
C ASP A 733 0.98 4.26 -10.69
N LYS A 734 2.26 4.60 -10.62
CA LYS A 734 3.35 4.09 -11.48
C LYS A 734 3.37 2.56 -11.64
N ALA A 735 2.95 1.84 -10.61
CA ALA A 735 2.86 0.38 -10.63
C ALA A 735 1.77 -0.18 -11.57
N LYS A 736 0.84 0.67 -12.02
CA LYS A 736 -0.32 0.35 -12.86
C LYS A 736 -0.42 1.24 -14.12
N ARG A 737 0.09 2.47 -14.07
CA ARG A 737 -0.02 3.51 -15.11
C ARG A 737 1.33 4.19 -15.27
N MET A 738 1.83 4.34 -16.49
CA MET A 738 3.11 5.00 -16.75
C MET A 738 2.89 6.41 -17.30
N TYR A 739 3.81 7.31 -16.99
CA TYR A 739 3.80 8.71 -17.43
C TYR A 739 5.12 9.08 -18.11
N ALA A 740 5.11 10.10 -18.98
CA ALA A 740 6.32 10.57 -19.66
C ALA A 740 7.23 11.38 -18.74
N VAL A 741 6.62 11.99 -17.72
CA VAL A 741 7.27 12.83 -16.71
C VAL A 741 8.32 12.04 -15.93
N ASP A 742 9.51 12.62 -15.84
CA ASP A 742 10.62 12.14 -15.01
C ASP A 742 10.56 12.84 -13.65
N ALA A 743 10.00 12.16 -12.66
CA ALA A 743 9.81 12.69 -11.31
C ALA A 743 11.11 13.08 -10.60
N GLY A 744 12.28 12.58 -11.02
CA GLY A 744 13.57 12.98 -10.43
C GLY A 744 14.13 14.28 -11.00
N LYS A 745 13.62 14.74 -12.15
CA LYS A 745 14.03 16.01 -12.78
C LYS A 745 13.15 17.19 -12.39
N VAL A 746 11.86 16.93 -12.14
CA VAL A 746 10.89 17.88 -11.59
C VAL A 746 11.28 18.19 -10.16
#